data_AF-A0A0V1E8T4-F1
#
_entry.id   AF-A0A0V1E8T4-F1
#
_cell.length_a   1.000
_cell.length_b   1.000
_cell.length_c   1.000
_cell.angle_alpha   90.00
_cell.angle_beta   90.00
_cell.angle_gamma   90.00
#
_symmetry.space_group_name_H-M   'P 1'
#
loop_
_entity.id
_entity.type
_entity.pdbx_description
1 polymer ?
#
loop_
_entity_poly.entity_id
_entity_poly.type
_entity_poly.pdbx_seq_one_letter_code
_entity_poly.pdbx_strand_id
1 'polypeptide(L)'
;MSQKARIDVKPVKIPRWSASTHADEVSSNVGNIDADNNPKAAAHGSSEVIRNPLTGLPYSESYFQFLEKRKHLPIFEYHDKFMEMLRQSQILVLVGETGSGKTTQIPQWCVDYVRLKGALTSKGGRRSVACTQPRRVAAMSVAARVAEEMDVSLGMEVGYSIRFEDCSSPRTFLKYLTDGMLLREAMSDPLLDSYGVVILDEAHERTLATDILMGLIKEVSQQRADLKVVVMSATLDAGKFQQKIFELPPEKRPNGAIGRKCVVSTNIAETSLTIDGVVFVVDPGFSKQKVYNPRIRVESLLISPISQASAMQRAGRAGRTRPGKCFRLYTEKAFHEDMIPQTYPEILRSNLGSVVLELKKLGVEDLVHFDFMDPPETLMRALEMLNYLGALDDDGELSPLGSIMAEFPLDPQLSKMLIASCDYNCSNEILTITAMLSVPQCFIRPPEARKAADEAKMRYAHIDGDHLTLLNVYHAFKQNHEDVQWCYDNFINYRNIKNADNVRLQLSRIMDRLGLKRKSTEFTSRDYYTNIRKALVSGFFMQVAHLERNGSYLTVKDNQVVQLHPSTVLDHKPEWVLYNEFVLTSKNYIRTVTDVKPEWLLRIAPDYYDMENFPVCEAKRHLEQISRRLQSRQYSEGF
;
A
#
# COMPACT_ATOMS: atom_id res chain seq x y z
N MET A 1 -26.94 5.71 33.50
CA MET A 1 -26.44 6.98 32.91
C MET A 1 -25.65 6.63 31.66
N SER A 2 -25.91 7.27 30.53
CA SER A 2 -25.19 6.97 29.28
C SER A 2 -23.84 7.67 29.27
N GLN A 3 -22.74 6.93 29.06
CA GLN A 3 -21.45 7.54 28.74
C GLN A 3 -21.53 8.07 27.30
N LYS A 4 -21.58 9.39 27.12
CA LYS A 4 -21.38 10.03 25.82
C LYS A 4 -19.96 9.73 25.33
N ALA A 5 -19.82 9.36 24.06
CA ALA A 5 -18.53 9.16 23.39
C ALA A 5 -17.66 10.43 23.53
N ARG A 6 -16.39 10.26 23.92
CA ARG A 6 -15.51 11.40 24.26
C ARG A 6 -14.68 11.80 23.04
N ILE A 7 -15.00 12.95 22.44
CA ILE A 7 -14.23 13.55 21.35
C ILE A 7 -13.36 14.67 21.92
N ASP A 8 -12.07 14.67 21.58
CA ASP A 8 -11.08 15.62 22.05
C ASP A 8 -10.36 16.23 20.83
N VAL A 9 -10.31 17.57 20.80
CA VAL A 9 -9.80 18.33 19.65
C VAL A 9 -8.77 19.32 20.20
N LYS A 10 -7.51 19.16 19.78
CA LYS A 10 -6.37 19.88 20.35
C LYS A 10 -5.53 20.58 19.27
N PRO A 11 -5.18 21.86 19.47
CA PRO A 11 -4.21 22.53 18.61
C PRO A 11 -2.79 22.08 18.99
N VAL A 12 -1.94 21.84 18.00
CA VAL A 12 -0.50 21.61 18.25
C VAL A 12 0.23 22.94 18.20
N LYS A 13 0.78 23.38 19.34
CA LYS A 13 1.69 24.52 19.37
C LYS A 13 3.08 24.07 18.90
N ILE A 14 3.40 24.35 17.65
CA ILE A 14 4.80 24.38 17.19
C ILE A 14 5.51 25.47 18.02
N PRO A 15 6.71 25.22 18.59
CA PRO A 15 7.46 26.26 19.28
C PRO A 15 7.70 27.45 18.34
N ARG A 16 7.32 28.66 18.75
CA ARG A 16 7.61 29.88 17.98
C ARG A 16 9.12 30.16 18.04
N TRP A 17 9.81 29.85 16.95
CA TRP A 17 11.11 30.46 16.65
C TRP A 17 10.87 31.78 15.90
N SER A 18 11.64 32.80 16.23
CA SER A 18 11.34 34.18 15.85
C SER A 18 11.57 34.46 14.36
N ALA A 19 10.50 34.69 13.62
CA ALA A 19 10.51 35.38 12.33
C ALA A 19 9.57 36.59 12.38
N SER A 20 9.98 37.68 11.74
CA SER A 20 9.40 39.02 11.87
C SER A 20 7.96 39.13 11.36
N THR A 21 7.11 39.80 12.14
CA THR A 21 5.75 40.17 11.74
C THR A 21 5.76 41.31 10.72
N HIS A 22 5.39 41.01 9.48
CA HIS A 22 4.66 41.97 8.64
C HIS A 22 3.19 41.56 8.62
N ALA A 23 2.34 42.46 9.08
CA ALA A 23 0.89 42.29 9.09
C ALA A 23 0.31 43.12 7.94
N ASP A 24 -0.20 42.45 6.91
CA ASP A 24 -1.00 43.11 5.88
C ASP A 24 -2.46 43.15 6.34
N GLU A 25 -2.97 44.36 6.57
CA GLU A 25 -4.39 44.60 6.83
C GLU A 25 -5.19 44.42 5.55
N VAL A 26 -6.07 43.41 5.51
CA VAL A 26 -7.10 43.29 4.47
C VAL A 26 -8.46 43.61 5.07
N SER A 27 -9.12 44.62 4.51
CA SER A 27 -10.34 45.23 5.00
C SER A 27 -11.50 44.25 5.24
N SER A 28 -12.12 44.35 6.41
CA SER A 28 -13.35 43.65 6.76
C SER A 28 -14.54 44.14 5.94
N ASN A 29 -14.99 43.33 4.97
CA ASN A 29 -16.35 43.45 4.39
C ASN A 29 -16.80 42.10 3.79
N VAL A 30 -17.18 41.17 4.67
CA VAL A 30 -17.95 39.97 4.32
C VAL A 30 -19.08 39.87 5.32
N GLY A 31 -20.32 39.94 4.86
CA GLY A 31 -21.50 39.89 5.72
C GLY A 31 -21.66 38.52 6.38
N ASN A 32 -22.24 38.49 7.58
CA ASN A 32 -22.73 37.26 8.20
C ASN A 32 -23.67 36.55 7.23
N ILE A 33 -23.36 35.29 6.93
CA ILE A 33 -24.34 34.31 6.48
C ILE A 33 -24.32 33.24 7.56
N ASP A 34 -25.34 33.28 8.42
CA ASP A 34 -25.43 32.41 9.59
C ASP A 34 -25.57 30.95 9.18
N ALA A 35 -24.97 30.04 9.97
CA ALA A 35 -25.01 28.60 9.74
C ALA A 35 -26.35 27.96 10.17
N ASP A 36 -27.40 28.76 10.35
CA ASP A 36 -28.62 28.39 11.06
C ASP A 36 -29.79 28.13 10.10
N ASN A 37 -29.68 27.06 9.31
CA ASN A 37 -30.74 26.64 8.40
C ASN A 37 -31.82 25.82 9.16
N ASN A 38 -32.60 26.52 9.98
CA ASN A 38 -33.63 26.00 10.86
C ASN A 38 -34.99 25.88 10.13
N PRO A 39 -35.50 24.66 9.79
CA PRO A 39 -36.65 24.49 8.93
C PRO A 39 -37.99 24.60 9.69
N LYS A 40 -38.25 25.73 10.38
CA LYS A 40 -39.51 26.00 11.09
C LYS A 40 -40.00 27.46 11.04
N ALA A 41 -39.94 28.13 9.89
CA ALA A 41 -40.75 29.33 9.62
C ALA A 41 -40.87 29.65 8.11
N ALA A 42 -41.72 28.92 7.38
CA ALA A 42 -42.04 29.26 5.98
C ALA A 42 -43.46 28.81 5.59
N ALA A 43 -44.47 29.43 6.21
CA ALA A 43 -45.83 29.39 5.67
C ALA A 43 -45.96 30.54 4.64
N HIS A 44 -46.34 30.18 3.40
CA HIS A 44 -46.47 31.04 2.21
C HIS A 44 -45.16 31.42 1.50
N GLY A 45 -45.05 31.09 0.21
CA GLY A 45 -44.48 32.06 -0.74
C GLY A 45 -43.61 31.54 -1.87
N SER A 46 -42.57 30.74 -1.58
CA SER A 46 -41.67 30.19 -2.61
C SER A 46 -40.67 29.23 -1.99
N SER A 47 -40.61 27.97 -2.44
CA SER A 47 -39.52 27.07 -2.05
C SER A 47 -38.28 27.39 -2.89
N GLU A 48 -37.30 28.08 -2.30
CA GLU A 48 -35.97 28.15 -2.92
C GLU A 48 -35.39 26.75 -3.06
N VAL A 49 -35.09 26.36 -4.30
CA VAL A 49 -34.53 25.04 -4.59
C VAL A 49 -33.06 25.05 -4.18
N ILE A 50 -32.75 24.42 -3.04
CA ILE A 50 -31.38 24.29 -2.53
C ILE A 50 -30.54 23.52 -3.55
N ARG A 51 -29.51 24.17 -4.07
CA ARG A 51 -28.58 23.61 -5.07
C ARG A 51 -27.28 23.14 -4.41
N ASN A 52 -26.74 22.05 -4.92
CA ASN A 52 -25.43 21.56 -4.58
C ASN A 52 -24.35 22.53 -5.11
N PRO A 53 -23.51 23.13 -4.24
CA PRO A 53 -22.54 24.14 -4.65
C PRO A 53 -21.37 23.57 -5.48
N LEU A 54 -21.23 22.25 -5.57
CA LEU A 54 -20.20 21.60 -6.37
C LEU A 54 -20.66 21.29 -7.82
N THR A 55 -21.96 21.08 -8.04
CA THR A 55 -22.52 20.69 -9.35
C THR A 55 -23.48 21.72 -9.95
N GLY A 56 -24.02 22.65 -9.14
CA GLY A 56 -25.06 23.62 -9.52
C GLY A 56 -26.47 23.02 -9.66
N LEU A 57 -26.62 21.70 -9.49
CA LEU A 57 -27.89 20.98 -9.60
C LEU A 57 -28.67 21.01 -8.27
N PRO A 58 -30.02 20.89 -8.29
CA PRO A 58 -30.81 20.64 -7.08
C PRO A 58 -30.34 19.37 -6.35
N TYR A 59 -30.38 19.37 -5.02
CA TYR A 59 -30.10 18.17 -4.23
C TYR A 59 -31.19 17.09 -4.41
N SER A 60 -30.77 15.82 -4.44
CA SER A 60 -31.66 14.65 -4.49
C SER A 60 -32.37 14.38 -3.16
N GLU A 61 -33.48 13.63 -3.18
CA GLU A 61 -34.12 13.16 -1.94
C GLU A 61 -33.17 12.28 -1.09
N SER A 62 -32.32 11.48 -1.75
CA SER A 62 -31.29 10.66 -1.10
C SER A 62 -30.30 11.51 -0.29
N TYR A 63 -29.91 12.68 -0.80
CA TYR A 63 -29.05 13.61 -0.06
C TYR A 63 -29.66 14.02 1.28
N PHE A 64 -30.96 14.41 1.28
CA PHE A 64 -31.65 14.82 2.52
C PHE A 64 -31.81 13.65 3.49
N GLN A 65 -32.09 12.44 2.99
CA GLN A 65 -32.12 11.22 3.82
C GLN A 65 -30.75 10.91 4.46
N PHE A 66 -29.65 11.17 3.76
CA PHE A 66 -28.30 11.05 4.35
C PHE A 66 -27.96 12.22 5.26
N LEU A 67 -28.40 13.45 4.98
CA LEU A 67 -28.19 14.62 5.82
C LEU A 67 -28.81 14.43 7.21
N GLU A 68 -30.07 13.96 7.29
CA GLU A 68 -30.71 13.67 8.57
C GLU A 68 -29.98 12.57 9.36
N LYS A 69 -29.48 11.53 8.69
CA LYS A 69 -28.65 10.50 9.35
C LYS A 69 -27.30 11.06 9.83
N ARG A 70 -26.67 11.96 9.07
CA ARG A 70 -25.38 12.60 9.42
C ARG A 70 -25.49 13.52 10.64
N LYS A 71 -26.60 14.25 10.80
CA LYS A 71 -26.86 15.12 11.98
C LYS A 71 -26.85 14.35 13.31
N HIS A 72 -27.11 13.04 13.30
CA HIS A 72 -27.11 12.18 14.48
C HIS A 72 -25.72 11.59 14.81
N LEU A 73 -24.70 11.87 14.01
CA LEU A 73 -23.33 11.40 14.26
C LEU A 73 -22.67 12.21 15.40
N PRO A 74 -21.97 11.56 16.36
CA PRO A 74 -21.32 12.26 17.48
C PRO A 74 -20.41 13.44 17.12
N ILE A 75 -19.76 13.42 15.95
CA ILE A 75 -18.90 14.53 15.50
C ILE A 75 -19.70 15.79 15.20
N PHE A 76 -20.98 15.68 14.82
CA PHE A 76 -21.79 16.82 14.35
C PHE A 76 -22.01 17.87 15.45
N GLU A 77 -22.09 17.47 16.72
CA GLU A 77 -22.10 18.38 17.90
C GLU A 77 -20.84 19.29 17.97
N TYR A 78 -19.77 18.99 17.22
CA TYR A 78 -18.48 19.67 17.25
C TYR A 78 -18.15 20.46 15.97
N HIS A 79 -19.08 20.58 15.01
CA HIS A 79 -18.87 21.26 13.73
C HIS A 79 -18.25 22.66 13.88
N ASP A 80 -18.91 23.55 14.63
CA ASP A 80 -18.50 24.96 14.70
C ASP A 80 -17.16 25.12 15.41
N LYS A 81 -16.95 24.35 16.48
CA LYS A 81 -15.67 24.28 17.20
C LYS A 81 -14.54 23.76 16.30
N PHE A 82 -14.79 22.74 15.48
CA PHE A 82 -13.81 22.25 14.51
C PHE A 82 -13.48 23.34 13.48
N MET A 83 -14.48 24.03 12.93
CA MET A 83 -14.29 25.07 11.92
C MET A 83 -13.61 26.33 12.49
N GLU A 84 -13.84 26.68 13.76
CA GLU A 84 -13.07 27.69 14.47
C GLU A 84 -11.60 27.29 14.59
N MET A 85 -11.33 26.08 15.10
CA MET A 85 -9.96 25.58 15.30
C MET A 85 -9.19 25.42 13.98
N LEU A 86 -9.85 24.99 12.90
CA LEU A 86 -9.26 24.88 11.55
C LEU A 86 -8.86 26.24 10.99
N ARG A 87 -9.62 27.31 11.27
CA ARG A 87 -9.24 28.68 10.89
C ARG A 87 -8.00 29.12 11.68
N GLN A 88 -8.03 29.00 13.01
CA GLN A 88 -7.01 29.51 13.94
C GLN A 88 -5.68 28.72 13.93
N SER A 89 -5.73 27.39 13.74
CA SER A 89 -4.57 26.51 13.84
C SER A 89 -4.12 26.02 12.46
N GLN A 90 -2.81 25.87 12.24
CA GLN A 90 -2.29 25.25 11.02
C GLN A 90 -2.35 23.72 11.09
N ILE A 91 -1.93 23.15 12.22
CA ILE A 91 -1.96 21.72 12.51
C ILE A 91 -2.97 21.45 13.63
N LEU A 92 -3.89 20.52 13.38
CA LEU A 92 -4.98 20.13 14.26
C LEU A 92 -4.93 18.63 14.53
N VAL A 93 -5.00 18.22 15.81
CA VAL A 93 -5.15 16.81 16.19
C VAL A 93 -6.58 16.58 16.66
N LEU A 94 -7.25 15.63 16.02
CA LEU A 94 -8.63 15.25 16.31
C LEU A 94 -8.66 13.79 16.77
N VAL A 95 -9.01 13.57 18.03
CA VAL A 95 -9.16 12.25 18.63
C VAL A 95 -10.63 11.99 18.87
N GLY A 96 -11.13 10.87 18.38
CA GLY A 96 -12.49 10.45 18.68
C GLY A 96 -12.70 8.97 18.45
N GLU A 97 -13.68 8.43 19.17
CA GLU A 97 -14.27 7.12 18.92
C GLU A 97 -14.92 7.08 17.51
N THR A 98 -15.92 6.23 17.31
CA THR A 98 -15.93 5.41 16.11
C THR A 98 -17.32 5.03 15.68
N GLY A 99 -17.57 5.13 14.38
CA GLY A 99 -18.86 5.61 13.91
C GLY A 99 -19.15 7.05 14.37
N SER A 100 -18.19 7.77 14.98
CA SER A 100 -18.36 9.17 15.37
C SER A 100 -18.57 10.10 14.17
N GLY A 101 -18.03 9.72 13.00
CA GLY A 101 -18.16 10.45 11.74
C GLY A 101 -16.88 11.12 11.23
N LYS A 102 -15.73 10.99 11.90
CA LYS A 102 -14.45 11.65 11.49
C LYS A 102 -14.17 11.54 9.99
N THR A 103 -13.93 10.33 9.51
CA THR A 103 -13.50 9.95 8.15
C THR A 103 -14.47 10.35 7.05
N THR A 104 -15.76 10.47 7.36
CA THR A 104 -16.79 10.91 6.39
C THR A 104 -17.08 12.41 6.47
N GLN A 105 -17.22 12.99 7.67
CA GLN A 105 -17.70 14.37 7.84
C GLN A 105 -16.57 15.42 7.84
N ILE A 106 -15.43 15.14 8.48
CA ILE A 106 -14.33 16.12 8.57
C ILE A 106 -13.81 16.51 7.18
N PRO A 107 -13.61 15.58 6.22
CA PRO A 107 -13.21 15.98 4.87
C PRO A 107 -14.27 16.81 4.15
N GLN A 108 -15.58 16.59 4.37
CA GLN A 108 -16.65 17.42 3.81
C GLN A 108 -16.57 18.87 4.33
N TRP A 109 -16.34 19.06 5.63
CA TRP A 109 -16.19 20.40 6.22
C TRP A 109 -14.91 21.09 5.75
N CYS A 110 -13.84 20.33 5.51
CA CYS A 110 -12.61 20.83 4.89
C CYS A 110 -12.83 21.23 3.42
N VAL A 111 -13.72 20.55 2.67
CA VAL A 111 -14.12 20.97 1.32
C VAL A 111 -14.82 22.32 1.36
N ASP A 112 -15.78 22.51 2.28
CA ASP A 112 -16.47 23.79 2.46
C ASP A 112 -15.47 24.90 2.84
N TYR A 113 -14.54 24.63 3.76
CA TYR A 113 -13.46 25.55 4.11
C TYR A 113 -12.63 25.99 2.89
N VAL A 114 -12.08 25.04 2.12
CA VAL A 114 -11.24 25.35 0.94
C VAL A 114 -12.03 26.07 -0.14
N ARG A 115 -13.29 25.67 -0.39
CA ARG A 115 -14.17 26.34 -1.37
C ARG A 115 -14.42 27.79 -0.98
N LEU A 116 -14.78 28.06 0.27
CA LEU A 116 -15.05 29.41 0.77
C LEU A 116 -13.79 30.29 0.85
N LYS A 117 -12.61 29.69 1.10
CA LYS A 117 -11.32 30.40 1.09
C LYS A 117 -10.89 30.87 -0.31
N GLY A 118 -11.43 30.27 -1.38
CA GLY A 118 -11.08 30.60 -2.77
C GLY A 118 -9.60 30.39 -3.13
N ALA A 119 -8.86 29.59 -2.34
CA ALA A 119 -7.41 29.48 -2.47
C ALA A 119 -7.00 28.73 -3.75
N LEU A 120 -6.15 29.39 -4.54
CA LEU A 120 -5.59 28.84 -5.78
C LEU A 120 -4.20 28.23 -5.53
N THR A 121 -3.86 27.27 -6.37
CA THR A 121 -2.50 26.74 -6.58
C THR A 121 -1.61 27.84 -7.20
N SER A 122 -0.30 27.67 -7.10
CA SER A 122 0.72 28.47 -7.81
C SER A 122 0.49 28.55 -9.33
N LYS A 123 -0.22 27.58 -9.91
CA LYS A 123 -0.58 27.48 -11.34
C LYS A 123 -1.99 28.01 -11.65
N GLY A 124 -2.65 28.68 -10.72
CA GLY A 124 -3.98 29.27 -10.89
C GLY A 124 -5.16 28.27 -10.88
N GLY A 125 -4.91 26.97 -10.73
CA GLY A 125 -5.95 25.97 -10.49
C GLY A 125 -6.50 26.06 -9.06
N ARG A 126 -7.72 25.56 -8.82
CA ARG A 126 -8.28 25.48 -7.46
C ARG A 126 -7.55 24.45 -6.61
N ARG A 127 -7.37 24.70 -5.31
CA ARG A 127 -6.88 23.69 -4.37
C ARG A 127 -7.98 22.69 -3.98
N SER A 128 -7.55 21.49 -3.58
CA SER A 128 -8.41 20.38 -3.18
C SER A 128 -8.12 19.91 -1.75
N VAL A 129 -8.84 18.89 -1.28
CA VAL A 129 -8.65 18.24 0.03
C VAL A 129 -8.13 16.81 -0.19
N ALA A 130 -7.00 16.50 0.42
CA ALA A 130 -6.49 15.13 0.53
C ALA A 130 -6.95 14.51 1.85
N CYS A 131 -7.44 13.27 1.83
CA CYS A 131 -7.66 12.48 3.05
C CYS A 131 -7.03 11.10 2.89
N THR A 132 -5.98 10.83 3.66
CA THR A 132 -5.26 9.57 3.55
C THR A 132 -6.00 8.44 4.26
N GLN A 133 -5.73 7.20 3.88
CA GLN A 133 -6.25 5.99 4.50
C GLN A 133 -5.17 4.89 4.45
N PRO A 134 -4.80 4.26 5.57
CA PRO A 134 -3.84 3.16 5.60
C PRO A 134 -4.18 1.98 4.66
N ARG A 135 -5.47 1.77 4.36
CA ARG A 135 -5.96 0.60 3.61
C ARG A 135 -6.62 1.01 2.30
N ARG A 136 -6.15 0.41 1.20
CA ARG A 136 -6.76 0.51 -0.16
C ARG A 136 -8.28 0.38 -0.12
N VAL A 137 -8.76 -0.64 0.60
CA VAL A 137 -10.18 -0.94 0.78
C VAL A 137 -10.95 0.26 1.36
N ALA A 138 -10.40 0.92 2.38
CA ALA A 138 -11.04 2.05 3.07
C ALA A 138 -11.08 3.30 2.17
N ALA A 139 -10.00 3.61 1.46
CA ALA A 139 -9.94 4.75 0.52
C ALA A 139 -11.04 4.70 -0.56
N MET A 140 -11.19 3.56 -1.25
CA MET A 140 -12.17 3.39 -2.34
C MET A 140 -13.61 3.64 -1.90
N SER A 141 -13.88 3.33 -0.65
CA SER A 141 -15.21 3.04 -0.15
C SER A 141 -15.77 4.13 0.74
N VAL A 142 -14.92 4.80 1.52
CA VAL A 142 -15.24 6.11 2.08
C VAL A 142 -15.46 7.10 0.94
N ALA A 143 -14.66 7.07 -0.13
CA ALA A 143 -14.89 7.91 -1.32
C ALA A 143 -16.26 7.61 -1.95
N ALA A 144 -16.59 6.34 -2.20
CA ALA A 144 -17.91 5.96 -2.70
C ALA A 144 -19.04 6.41 -1.76
N ARG A 145 -18.85 6.27 -0.44
CA ARG A 145 -19.82 6.68 0.57
C ARG A 145 -20.00 8.20 0.62
N VAL A 146 -18.92 8.96 0.55
CA VAL A 146 -18.96 10.42 0.64
C VAL A 146 -19.42 11.04 -0.67
N ALA A 147 -19.21 10.38 -1.82
CA ALA A 147 -19.89 10.72 -3.07
C ALA A 147 -21.43 10.63 -2.93
N GLU A 148 -21.95 9.54 -2.32
CA GLU A 148 -23.38 9.41 -1.97
C GLU A 148 -23.85 10.52 -1.01
N GLU A 149 -23.06 10.84 0.03
CA GLU A 149 -23.42 11.85 1.05
C GLU A 149 -23.34 13.31 0.53
N MET A 150 -22.47 13.58 -0.45
CA MET A 150 -22.30 14.88 -1.10
C MET A 150 -23.16 15.06 -2.36
N ASP A 151 -23.92 14.03 -2.75
CA ASP A 151 -24.80 14.03 -3.93
C ASP A 151 -24.04 14.25 -5.26
N VAL A 152 -22.93 13.53 -5.43
CA VAL A 152 -22.04 13.63 -6.60
C VAL A 152 -21.65 12.24 -7.13
N SER A 153 -21.16 12.20 -8.37
CA SER A 153 -20.66 10.95 -8.95
C SER A 153 -19.23 10.64 -8.48
N LEU A 154 -18.98 9.40 -8.08
CA LEU A 154 -17.63 8.92 -7.73
C LEU A 154 -16.68 9.07 -8.93
N GLY A 155 -15.49 9.62 -8.69
CA GLY A 155 -14.50 9.97 -9.71
C GLY A 155 -14.66 11.39 -10.28
N MET A 156 -15.79 12.05 -10.03
CA MET A 156 -16.00 13.45 -10.36
C MET A 156 -15.56 14.32 -9.18
N GLU A 157 -16.48 14.93 -8.43
CA GLU A 157 -16.16 15.86 -7.34
C GLU A 157 -15.55 15.19 -6.10
N VAL A 158 -15.92 13.94 -5.82
CA VAL A 158 -15.29 13.06 -4.82
C VAL A 158 -14.66 11.88 -5.56
N GLY A 159 -13.39 11.59 -5.30
CA GLY A 159 -12.63 10.53 -5.94
C GLY A 159 -11.69 9.80 -4.99
N TYR A 160 -11.00 8.77 -5.50
CA TYR A 160 -9.94 8.09 -4.78
C TYR A 160 -8.71 7.78 -5.63
N SER A 161 -7.54 7.64 -4.99
CA SER A 161 -6.32 7.15 -5.65
C SER A 161 -5.57 6.16 -4.77
N ILE A 162 -5.34 4.96 -5.29
CA ILE A 162 -4.63 3.88 -4.60
C ILE A 162 -3.58 3.30 -5.55
N ARG A 163 -2.59 2.56 -5.00
CA ARG A 163 -1.55 1.95 -5.83
C ARG A 163 -2.19 1.07 -6.92
N PHE A 164 -1.88 1.44 -8.16
CA PHE A 164 -2.40 0.85 -9.41
C PHE A 164 -3.89 1.08 -9.74
N GLU A 165 -4.56 2.07 -9.15
CA GLU A 165 -5.96 2.39 -9.47
C GLU A 165 -6.30 3.84 -9.06
N ASP A 166 -6.58 4.71 -10.04
CA ASP A 166 -6.97 6.11 -9.81
C ASP A 166 -8.38 6.34 -10.36
N CYS A 167 -9.27 6.76 -9.48
CA CYS A 167 -10.66 7.10 -9.75
C CYS A 167 -10.88 8.56 -9.32
N SER A 168 -10.23 9.46 -10.06
CA SER A 168 -10.34 10.91 -9.91
C SER A 168 -10.28 11.60 -11.27
N SER A 169 -10.59 12.89 -11.30
CA SER A 169 -10.64 13.71 -12.51
C SER A 169 -10.24 15.15 -12.19
N PRO A 170 -10.09 16.04 -13.19
CA PRO A 170 -9.89 17.47 -12.94
C PRO A 170 -11.03 18.14 -12.14
N ARG A 171 -12.19 17.47 -12.02
CA ARG A 171 -13.31 17.91 -11.17
C ARG A 171 -13.23 17.41 -9.73
N THR A 172 -12.26 16.58 -9.37
CA THR A 172 -12.09 16.14 -7.99
C THR A 172 -11.70 17.30 -7.09
N PHE A 173 -12.42 17.44 -5.99
CA PHE A 173 -12.21 18.44 -4.94
C PHE A 173 -11.90 17.76 -3.61
N LEU A 174 -12.43 16.55 -3.38
CA LEU A 174 -12.06 15.67 -2.27
C LEU A 174 -11.47 14.37 -2.82
N LYS A 175 -10.21 14.09 -2.49
CA LYS A 175 -9.48 12.89 -2.91
C LYS A 175 -9.15 12.05 -1.68
N TYR A 176 -9.71 10.84 -1.62
CA TYR A 176 -9.29 9.84 -0.64
C TYR A 176 -8.18 8.99 -1.21
N LEU A 177 -7.03 8.88 -0.56
CA LEU A 177 -5.90 8.16 -1.12
C LEU A 177 -5.18 7.31 -0.09
N THR A 178 -4.52 6.25 -0.54
CA THR A 178 -3.62 5.53 0.40
C THR A 178 -2.43 6.41 0.75
N ASP A 179 -1.92 6.30 1.98
CA ASP A 179 -0.76 7.06 2.48
C ASP A 179 0.41 7.04 1.46
N GLY A 180 0.82 5.86 0.98
CA GLY A 180 1.87 5.73 -0.05
C GLY A 180 1.54 6.27 -1.45
N MET A 181 0.31 6.71 -1.70
CA MET A 181 -0.04 7.48 -2.91
C MET A 181 0.08 8.99 -2.68
N LEU A 182 -0.23 9.51 -1.48
CA LEU A 182 0.07 10.91 -1.16
C LEU A 182 1.59 11.15 -1.14
N LEU A 183 2.35 10.20 -0.57
CA LEU A 183 3.81 10.25 -0.59
C LEU A 183 4.37 10.29 -2.02
N ARG A 184 3.77 9.52 -2.94
CA ARG A 184 4.12 9.54 -4.37
C ARG A 184 3.72 10.83 -5.08
N GLU A 185 2.58 11.42 -4.75
CA GLU A 185 2.20 12.74 -5.28
C GLU A 185 3.19 13.81 -4.82
N ALA A 186 3.67 13.75 -3.57
CA ALA A 186 4.70 14.66 -3.06
C ALA A 186 6.03 14.57 -3.84
N MET A 187 6.39 13.42 -4.40
CA MET A 187 7.59 13.28 -5.24
C MET A 187 7.51 14.11 -6.54
N SER A 188 6.31 14.50 -6.98
CA SER A 188 6.07 15.38 -8.13
C SER A 188 5.59 16.80 -7.75
N ASP A 189 5.03 16.96 -6.56
CA ASP A 189 4.55 18.22 -5.96
C ASP A 189 5.05 18.32 -4.51
N PRO A 190 6.33 18.63 -4.26
CA PRO A 190 6.94 18.52 -2.92
C PRO A 190 6.31 19.42 -1.85
N LEU A 191 5.70 20.53 -2.26
CA LEU A 191 4.97 21.44 -1.37
C LEU A 191 3.47 21.10 -1.24
N LEU A 192 3.02 20.02 -1.89
CA LEU A 192 1.62 19.58 -1.97
C LEU A 192 0.69 20.74 -2.38
N ASP A 193 1.12 21.56 -3.35
CA ASP A 193 0.43 22.80 -3.73
C ASP A 193 -1.00 22.55 -4.24
N SER A 194 -1.23 21.38 -4.83
CA SER A 194 -2.53 20.85 -5.22
C SER A 194 -3.57 20.80 -4.08
N TYR A 195 -3.12 20.84 -2.82
CA TYR A 195 -3.94 20.68 -1.63
C TYR A 195 -3.96 21.94 -0.74
N GLY A 196 -5.16 22.28 -0.26
CA GLY A 196 -5.38 23.33 0.74
C GLY A 196 -5.53 22.77 2.16
N VAL A 197 -6.00 21.52 2.26
CA VAL A 197 -6.06 20.74 3.50
C VAL A 197 -5.55 19.33 3.20
N VAL A 198 -4.65 18.83 4.04
CA VAL A 198 -4.22 17.43 4.07
C VAL A 198 -4.69 16.81 5.38
N ILE A 199 -5.40 15.70 5.29
CA ILE A 199 -5.94 14.96 6.43
C ILE A 199 -5.23 13.61 6.50
N LEU A 200 -4.50 13.36 7.59
CA LEU A 200 -3.91 12.06 7.90
C LEU A 200 -4.88 11.31 8.81
N ASP A 201 -5.63 10.35 8.26
CA ASP A 201 -6.64 9.59 9.01
C ASP A 201 -6.11 8.23 9.49
N GLU A 202 -6.78 7.67 10.50
CA GLU A 202 -6.42 6.41 11.15
C GLU A 202 -4.93 6.37 11.59
N ALA A 203 -4.33 7.51 11.95
CA ALA A 203 -2.88 7.66 12.21
C ALA A 203 -2.32 6.74 13.32
N HIS A 204 -3.18 6.18 14.15
CA HIS A 204 -2.88 5.15 15.13
C HIS A 204 -2.52 3.77 14.54
N GLU A 205 -2.78 3.50 13.25
CA GLU A 205 -2.30 2.28 12.59
C GLU A 205 -0.76 2.26 12.44
N ARG A 206 -0.08 3.42 12.54
CA ARG A 206 1.40 3.57 12.52
C ARG A 206 2.04 2.78 11.36
N THR A 207 1.48 2.94 10.15
CA THR A 207 2.06 2.33 8.95
C THR A 207 3.32 3.07 8.55
N LEU A 208 4.18 2.39 7.79
CA LEU A 208 5.43 2.95 7.31
C LEU A 208 5.21 4.26 6.53
N ALA A 209 4.21 4.29 5.65
CA ALA A 209 3.88 5.46 4.85
C ALA A 209 3.27 6.61 5.68
N THR A 210 2.47 6.29 6.71
CA THR A 210 1.90 7.32 7.61
C THR A 210 3.00 8.05 8.37
N ASP A 211 3.98 7.32 8.90
CA ASP A 211 5.08 7.88 9.69
C ASP A 211 6.00 8.79 8.85
N ILE A 212 6.29 8.39 7.61
CA ILE A 212 7.06 9.22 6.65
C ILE A 212 6.29 10.50 6.29
N LEU A 213 4.99 10.38 6.00
CA LEU A 213 4.15 11.53 5.70
C LEU A 213 4.10 12.51 6.87
N MET A 214 4.10 12.06 8.12
CA MET A 214 4.13 12.95 9.28
C MET A 214 5.43 13.77 9.35
N GLY A 215 6.58 13.17 9.05
CA GLY A 215 7.85 13.89 8.93
C GLY A 215 7.83 14.91 7.77
N LEU A 216 7.49 14.44 6.56
CA LEU A 216 7.44 15.30 5.36
C LEU A 216 6.45 16.47 5.51
N ILE A 217 5.25 16.22 6.03
CA ILE A 217 4.23 17.25 6.20
C ILE A 217 4.64 18.26 7.28
N LYS A 218 5.43 17.85 8.28
CA LYS A 218 6.02 18.79 9.26
C LYS A 218 6.95 19.79 8.55
N GLU A 219 7.83 19.33 7.67
CA GLU A 219 8.72 20.20 6.87
C GLU A 219 7.93 21.09 5.90
N VAL A 220 7.01 20.51 5.13
CA VAL A 220 6.15 21.27 4.20
C VAL A 220 5.35 22.33 4.94
N SER A 221 4.81 22.04 6.13
CA SER A 221 4.04 23.02 6.93
C SER A 221 4.88 24.24 7.36
N GLN A 222 6.20 24.11 7.52
CA GLN A 222 7.07 25.26 7.81
C GLN A 222 7.22 26.18 6.60
N GLN A 223 7.17 25.63 5.38
CA GLN A 223 7.25 26.36 4.12
C GLN A 223 5.88 26.87 3.63
N ARG A 224 4.78 26.22 4.07
CA ARG A 224 3.39 26.44 3.63
C ARG A 224 2.47 26.82 4.79
N ALA A 225 2.58 28.05 5.28
CA ALA A 225 1.71 28.60 6.34
C ALA A 225 0.20 28.59 5.99
N ASP A 226 -0.12 28.50 4.69
CA ASP A 226 -1.46 28.43 4.11
C ASP A 226 -2.05 27.00 4.05
N LEU A 227 -1.20 25.96 4.10
CA LEU A 227 -1.61 24.57 4.16
C LEU A 227 -2.13 24.22 5.55
N LYS A 228 -3.32 23.63 5.61
CA LYS A 228 -3.88 23.07 6.86
C LYS A 228 -3.62 21.57 6.93
N VAL A 229 -3.28 21.09 8.12
CA VAL A 229 -3.03 19.67 8.40
C VAL A 229 -3.97 19.21 9.51
N VAL A 230 -4.72 18.13 9.27
CA VAL A 230 -5.58 17.50 10.27
C VAL A 230 -5.14 16.07 10.50
N VAL A 231 -4.58 15.77 11.67
CA VAL A 231 -4.24 14.40 12.08
C VAL A 231 -5.44 13.84 12.83
N MET A 232 -6.14 12.90 12.19
CA MET A 232 -7.26 12.19 12.80
C MET A 232 -6.77 10.86 13.35
N SER A 233 -6.95 10.67 14.65
CA SER A 233 -6.74 9.39 15.30
C SER A 233 -8.08 8.87 15.80
N ALA A 234 -8.34 7.62 15.48
CA ALA A 234 -9.54 6.93 15.90
C ALA A 234 -9.22 5.93 17.00
N THR A 235 -10.24 5.60 17.77
CA THR A 235 -10.49 4.21 18.10
C THR A 235 -11.50 3.62 17.10
N LEU A 236 -11.15 3.62 15.79
CA LEU A 236 -11.52 2.70 14.66
C LEU A 236 -12.76 2.80 13.68
N ASP A 237 -12.84 3.61 12.60
CA ASP A 237 -13.91 3.41 11.55
C ASP A 237 -13.89 4.33 10.31
N ALA A 238 -14.48 4.02 9.14
CA ALA A 238 -15.40 2.94 8.72
C ALA A 238 -15.46 2.71 7.17
N GLY A 239 -15.83 1.48 6.75
CA GLY A 239 -16.36 1.06 5.43
C GLY A 239 -15.31 0.88 4.32
N LYS A 240 -15.49 0.15 3.20
CA LYS A 240 -16.42 -0.89 2.67
C LYS A 240 -15.58 -1.85 1.77
N PHE A 241 -15.82 -3.15 1.78
CA PHE A 241 -15.49 -4.05 0.64
C PHE A 241 -16.56 -5.14 0.51
N GLN A 242 -16.87 -5.56 -0.72
CA GLN A 242 -17.80 -6.64 -1.09
C GLN A 242 -19.27 -6.46 -0.64
N GLN A 243 -20.19 -6.38 -1.62
CA GLN A 243 -21.63 -6.17 -1.38
C GLN A 243 -22.25 -7.24 -0.45
N LYS A 244 -21.77 -8.49 -0.48
CA LYS A 244 -22.29 -9.60 0.34
C LYS A 244 -22.12 -9.45 1.86
N ILE A 245 -21.11 -8.73 2.37
CA ILE A 245 -20.95 -8.57 3.83
C ILE A 245 -21.87 -7.50 4.41
N PHE A 246 -22.41 -6.61 3.57
CA PHE A 246 -23.37 -5.56 3.95
C PHE A 246 -24.83 -5.98 3.76
N GLU A 247 -25.09 -7.10 3.07
CA GLU A 247 -26.42 -7.71 3.02
C GLU A 247 -27.00 -7.97 4.42
N LEU A 248 -28.32 -7.88 4.53
CA LEU A 248 -29.04 -8.22 5.75
C LEU A 248 -28.81 -9.70 6.12
N PRO A 249 -28.82 -10.06 7.42
CA PRO A 249 -28.81 -11.47 7.79
C PRO A 249 -30.02 -12.20 7.17
N PRO A 250 -29.89 -13.48 6.80
CA PRO A 250 -31.00 -14.24 6.23
C PRO A 250 -32.20 -14.27 7.19
N GLU A 251 -33.40 -14.41 6.63
CA GLU A 251 -34.64 -14.43 7.39
C GLU A 251 -34.70 -15.58 8.41
N LYS A 252 -35.69 -15.50 9.31
CA LYS A 252 -35.96 -16.60 10.25
C LYS A 252 -36.29 -17.86 9.47
N ARG A 253 -35.68 -18.98 9.85
CA ARG A 253 -36.02 -20.29 9.29
C ARG A 253 -37.46 -20.67 9.66
N PRO A 254 -38.15 -21.53 8.89
CA PRO A 254 -39.53 -21.95 9.19
C PRO A 254 -39.74 -22.56 10.59
N ASN A 255 -38.68 -23.09 11.21
CA ASN A 255 -38.68 -23.61 12.58
C ASN A 255 -38.48 -22.53 13.67
N GLY A 256 -38.61 -21.24 13.33
CA GLY A 256 -38.44 -20.11 14.25
C GLY A 256 -36.99 -19.71 14.54
N ALA A 257 -35.99 -20.46 14.05
CA ALA A 257 -34.59 -20.16 14.31
C ALA A 257 -34.12 -18.88 13.60
N ILE A 258 -33.41 -18.02 14.32
CA ILE A 258 -32.89 -16.74 13.81
C ILE A 258 -31.79 -17.02 12.76
N GLY A 259 -31.97 -16.53 11.54
CA GLY A 259 -30.92 -16.49 10.52
C GLY A 259 -29.79 -15.56 10.94
N ARG A 260 -28.54 -15.98 10.72
CA ARG A 260 -27.33 -15.26 11.16
C ARG A 260 -26.35 -15.10 10.01
N LYS A 261 -25.78 -13.90 9.90
CA LYS A 261 -24.61 -13.61 9.07
C LYS A 261 -23.34 -13.86 9.89
N CYS A 262 -22.41 -14.65 9.37
CA CYS A 262 -21.08 -14.85 9.96
C CYS A 262 -20.05 -14.30 8.98
N VAL A 263 -19.22 -13.36 9.44
CA VAL A 263 -18.16 -12.77 8.62
C VAL A 263 -16.82 -13.23 9.18
N VAL A 264 -16.06 -13.97 8.36
CA VAL A 264 -14.68 -14.37 8.66
C VAL A 264 -13.77 -13.34 7.99
N SER A 265 -12.92 -12.68 8.77
CA SER A 265 -12.10 -11.55 8.30
C SER A 265 -10.71 -11.57 8.93
N THR A 266 -9.77 -10.85 8.31
CA THR A 266 -8.47 -10.52 8.91
C THR A 266 -8.59 -9.26 9.78
N ASN A 267 -7.45 -8.68 10.19
CA ASN A 267 -7.42 -7.36 10.82
C ASN A 267 -7.96 -6.22 9.93
N ILE A 268 -8.41 -6.46 8.70
CA ILE A 268 -9.14 -5.46 7.91
C ILE A 268 -10.49 -5.06 8.53
N ALA A 269 -11.13 -5.97 9.28
CA ALA A 269 -12.33 -5.67 10.07
C ALA A 269 -12.01 -5.25 11.51
N GLU A 270 -10.73 -5.10 11.85
CA GLU A 270 -10.29 -4.62 13.17
C GLU A 270 -10.37 -3.10 13.27
N THR A 271 -9.95 -2.38 12.22
CA THR A 271 -9.82 -0.91 12.20
C THR A 271 -10.74 -0.22 11.19
N SER A 272 -10.64 -0.56 9.90
CA SER A 272 -11.18 0.30 8.85
C SER A 272 -12.57 -0.09 8.32
N LEU A 273 -13.36 -0.96 8.99
CA LEU A 273 -14.62 -1.46 8.42
C LEU A 273 -15.76 -1.77 9.42
N THR A 274 -16.82 -0.95 9.44
CA THR A 274 -18.12 -1.31 10.04
C THR A 274 -18.75 -2.52 9.35
N ILE A 275 -19.46 -3.34 10.12
CA ILE A 275 -20.44 -4.29 9.59
C ILE A 275 -21.70 -4.20 10.45
N ASP A 276 -22.78 -3.71 9.86
CA ASP A 276 -24.03 -3.52 10.59
C ASP A 276 -24.64 -4.84 11.05
N GLY A 277 -25.18 -4.82 12.28
CA GLY A 277 -25.80 -5.96 12.93
C GLY A 277 -24.85 -6.91 13.67
N VAL A 278 -23.53 -6.70 13.64
CA VAL A 278 -22.56 -7.48 14.41
C VAL A 278 -22.74 -7.22 15.92
N VAL A 279 -23.01 -8.29 16.66
CA VAL A 279 -23.14 -8.30 18.13
C VAL A 279 -22.30 -9.39 18.80
N PHE A 280 -21.61 -10.20 17.99
CA PHE A 280 -20.73 -11.26 18.46
C PHE A 280 -19.40 -11.14 17.70
N VAL A 281 -18.31 -10.96 18.44
CA VAL A 281 -16.94 -11.03 17.93
C VAL A 281 -16.29 -12.25 18.53
N VAL A 282 -15.56 -13.01 17.72
CA VAL A 282 -14.69 -14.09 18.19
C VAL A 282 -13.27 -13.66 17.88
N ASP A 283 -12.47 -13.42 18.92
CA ASP A 283 -11.10 -12.95 18.80
C ASP A 283 -10.12 -14.08 19.15
N PRO A 284 -9.40 -14.63 18.16
CA PRO A 284 -8.37 -15.64 18.41
C PRO A 284 -7.09 -15.08 19.02
N GLY A 285 -6.90 -13.75 19.11
CA GLY A 285 -5.70 -13.14 19.67
C GLY A 285 -4.50 -13.06 18.73
N PHE A 286 -4.68 -13.38 17.44
CA PHE A 286 -3.60 -13.38 16.44
C PHE A 286 -3.88 -12.46 15.24
N SER A 287 -2.81 -12.06 14.55
CA SER A 287 -2.83 -11.35 13.27
C SER A 287 -1.67 -11.82 12.39
N LYS A 288 -1.76 -11.62 11.07
CA LYS A 288 -0.58 -11.73 10.21
C LYS A 288 0.13 -10.38 10.18
N GLN A 289 1.43 -10.37 10.49
CA GLN A 289 2.26 -9.18 10.53
C GLN A 289 3.43 -9.31 9.56
N LYS A 290 3.77 -8.21 8.90
CA LYS A 290 5.03 -8.07 8.15
C LYS A 290 6.17 -8.01 9.15
N VAL A 291 7.20 -8.83 8.92
CA VAL A 291 8.42 -8.90 9.72
C VAL A 291 9.61 -9.01 8.77
N TYR A 292 10.47 -7.99 8.80
CA TYR A 292 11.77 -7.95 8.14
C TYR A 292 12.87 -8.32 9.12
N ASN A 293 13.73 -9.28 8.75
CA ASN A 293 14.92 -9.62 9.51
C ASN A 293 16.16 -9.03 8.81
N PRO A 294 16.73 -7.93 9.33
CA PRO A 294 17.82 -7.20 8.67
C PRO A 294 19.16 -7.96 8.66
N ARG A 295 19.29 -9.05 9.42
CA ARG A 295 20.52 -9.88 9.43
C ARG A 295 20.59 -10.86 8.27
N ILE A 296 19.44 -11.27 7.73
CA ILE A 296 19.32 -12.25 6.63
C ILE A 296 18.57 -11.67 5.42
N ARG A 297 18.29 -10.36 5.43
CA ARG A 297 17.59 -9.59 4.37
C ARG A 297 16.23 -10.17 3.92
N VAL A 298 15.60 -10.98 4.77
CA VAL A 298 14.30 -11.63 4.50
C VAL A 298 13.15 -10.80 5.05
N GLU A 299 12.16 -10.54 4.22
CA GLU A 299 10.84 -10.08 4.63
C GLU A 299 9.83 -11.23 4.58
N SER A 300 9.01 -11.37 5.62
CA SER A 300 8.06 -12.48 5.74
C SER A 300 6.75 -12.06 6.42
N LEU A 301 5.69 -12.82 6.18
CA LEU A 301 4.39 -12.65 6.85
C LEU A 301 4.22 -13.72 7.94
N LEU A 302 4.51 -13.34 9.18
CA LEU A 302 4.39 -14.22 10.34
C LEU A 302 3.03 -14.08 11.02
N ILE A 303 2.56 -15.15 11.65
CA ILE A 303 1.38 -15.11 12.53
C ILE A 303 1.88 -14.73 13.92
N SER A 304 1.48 -13.57 14.41
CA SER A 304 1.92 -13.00 15.67
C SER A 304 0.74 -12.70 16.60
N PRO A 305 0.91 -12.80 17.92
CA PRO A 305 -0.06 -12.29 18.88
C PRO A 305 -0.39 -10.82 18.62
N ILE A 306 -1.60 -10.41 18.96
CA ILE A 306 -2.03 -9.01 18.87
C ILE A 306 -1.68 -8.23 20.14
N SER A 307 -1.69 -6.91 20.02
CA SER A 307 -1.58 -6.02 21.19
C SER A 307 -2.88 -5.94 21.99
N GLN A 308 -2.80 -5.51 23.24
CA GLN A 308 -3.97 -5.23 24.08
C GLN A 308 -4.88 -4.19 23.42
N ALA A 309 -4.31 -3.15 22.80
CA ALA A 309 -5.04 -2.18 22.00
C ALA A 309 -5.83 -2.85 20.87
N SER A 310 -5.19 -3.69 20.07
CA SER A 310 -5.84 -4.47 18.99
C SER A 310 -6.97 -5.38 19.51
N ALA A 311 -6.78 -6.03 20.66
CA ALA A 311 -7.79 -6.84 21.32
C ALA A 311 -8.99 -6.03 21.89
N MET A 312 -8.76 -4.80 22.37
CA MET A 312 -9.84 -3.87 22.74
C MET A 312 -10.58 -3.37 21.50
N GLN A 313 -9.82 -3.06 20.45
CA GLN A 313 -10.29 -2.63 19.14
C GLN A 313 -11.26 -3.66 18.49
N ARG A 314 -10.88 -4.94 18.49
CA ARG A 314 -11.75 -6.06 18.07
C ARG A 314 -13.01 -6.15 18.91
N ALA A 315 -12.91 -6.08 20.24
CA ALA A 315 -14.06 -6.13 21.12
C ALA A 315 -15.07 -4.99 20.85
N GLY A 316 -14.57 -3.80 20.54
CA GLY A 316 -15.36 -2.63 20.13
C GLY A 316 -16.20 -2.82 18.85
N ARG A 317 -15.96 -3.87 18.06
CA ARG A 317 -16.80 -4.21 16.88
C ARG A 317 -18.17 -4.79 17.29
N ALA A 318 -18.30 -5.39 18.47
CA ALA A 318 -19.55 -6.01 18.92
C ALA A 318 -20.57 -5.01 19.51
N GLY A 319 -20.13 -3.85 20.00
CA GLY A 319 -20.94 -2.95 20.83
C GLY A 319 -21.60 -1.76 20.10
N ARG A 320 -21.57 -1.72 18.76
CA ARG A 320 -21.75 -0.48 17.99
C ARG A 320 -23.20 -0.10 17.73
N THR A 321 -23.98 -1.02 17.16
CA THR A 321 -25.39 -0.77 16.85
C THR A 321 -26.31 -1.07 18.04
N ARG A 322 -25.83 -1.89 18.98
CA ARG A 322 -26.50 -2.34 20.21
C ARG A 322 -25.49 -3.10 21.09
N PRO A 323 -25.80 -3.41 22.36
CA PRO A 323 -24.93 -4.23 23.20
C PRO A 323 -24.59 -5.59 22.56
N GLY A 324 -23.33 -5.99 22.66
CA GLY A 324 -22.82 -7.24 22.12
C GLY A 324 -21.76 -7.88 23.02
N LYS A 325 -21.20 -9.01 22.58
CA LYS A 325 -20.19 -9.79 23.34
C LYS A 325 -18.97 -10.09 22.48
N CYS A 326 -17.79 -9.97 23.08
CA CYS A 326 -16.53 -10.43 22.50
C CYS A 326 -16.07 -11.71 23.21
N PHE A 327 -15.90 -12.79 22.46
CA PHE A 327 -15.35 -14.06 22.93
C PHE A 327 -13.87 -14.10 22.59
N ARG A 328 -13.02 -13.87 23.60
CA ARG A 328 -11.56 -14.00 23.48
C ARG A 328 -11.19 -15.47 23.66
N LEU A 329 -10.39 -16.03 22.74
CA LEU A 329 -9.96 -17.43 22.78
C LEU A 329 -8.61 -17.62 23.53
N TYR A 330 -8.36 -16.75 24.49
CA TYR A 330 -7.15 -16.68 25.32
C TYR A 330 -7.55 -16.26 26.75
N THR A 331 -6.70 -16.56 27.72
CA THR A 331 -6.99 -16.26 29.14
C THR A 331 -6.85 -14.77 29.44
N GLU A 332 -7.51 -14.31 30.50
CA GLU A 332 -7.31 -12.96 31.05
C GLU A 332 -5.86 -12.74 31.48
N LYS A 333 -5.22 -13.79 32.03
CA LYS A 333 -3.78 -13.80 32.33
C LYS A 333 -2.94 -13.50 31.08
N ALA A 334 -3.19 -14.19 29.97
CA ALA A 334 -2.45 -13.96 28.72
C ALA A 334 -2.69 -12.56 28.14
N PHE A 335 -3.88 -11.99 28.32
CA PHE A 335 -4.16 -10.60 27.92
C PHE A 335 -3.34 -9.57 28.71
N HIS A 336 -3.05 -9.82 29.98
CA HIS A 336 -2.31 -8.89 30.83
C HIS A 336 -0.79 -9.13 30.87
N GLU A 337 -0.34 -10.39 30.80
CA GLU A 337 1.08 -10.77 30.92
C GLU A 337 1.77 -11.02 29.57
N ASP A 338 1.08 -11.67 28.61
CA ASP A 338 1.71 -12.10 27.34
C ASP A 338 1.53 -11.08 26.19
N MET A 339 0.47 -10.26 26.23
CA MET A 339 0.17 -9.30 25.16
C MET A 339 0.77 -7.91 25.43
N ILE A 340 1.52 -7.40 24.46
CA ILE A 340 2.07 -6.03 24.49
C ILE A 340 0.94 -4.97 24.49
N PRO A 341 1.09 -3.81 25.16
CA PRO A 341 0.02 -2.81 25.24
C PRO A 341 -0.37 -2.21 23.87
N GLN A 342 0.63 -1.90 23.05
CA GLN A 342 0.49 -1.30 21.71
C GLN A 342 1.30 -2.10 20.69
N THR A 343 0.90 -2.04 19.43
CA THR A 343 1.63 -2.68 18.33
C THR A 343 2.83 -1.84 17.95
N TYR A 344 4.00 -2.45 17.74
CA TYR A 344 5.18 -1.71 17.26
C TYR A 344 4.93 -1.10 15.87
N PRO A 345 5.38 0.16 15.62
CA PRO A 345 5.30 0.81 14.31
C PRO A 345 5.84 -0.07 13.18
N GLU A 346 5.27 0.05 11.99
CA GLU A 346 5.67 -0.79 10.84
C GLU A 346 7.09 -0.46 10.34
N ILE A 347 7.56 0.78 10.55
CA ILE A 347 8.91 1.25 10.19
C ILE A 347 10.03 0.47 10.89
N LEU A 348 9.81 0.01 12.12
CA LEU A 348 10.81 -0.76 12.89
C LEU A 348 10.93 -2.23 12.44
N ARG A 349 10.06 -2.70 11.53
CA ARG A 349 9.90 -4.13 11.20
C ARG A 349 9.67 -4.44 9.73
N SER A 350 10.00 -3.50 8.84
CA SER A 350 9.81 -3.64 7.38
C SER A 350 11.10 -3.37 6.61
N ASN A 351 11.16 -3.85 5.35
CA ASN A 351 12.22 -3.42 4.44
C ASN A 351 11.99 -1.95 4.03
N LEU A 352 12.98 -1.09 4.28
CA LEU A 352 12.92 0.35 4.02
C LEU A 352 13.44 0.75 2.64
N GLY A 353 13.86 -0.19 1.78
CA GLY A 353 14.46 0.13 0.48
C GLY A 353 13.59 1.01 -0.43
N SER A 354 12.27 0.76 -0.48
CA SER A 354 11.35 1.63 -1.23
C SER A 354 11.29 3.04 -0.63
N VAL A 355 11.31 3.13 0.71
CA VAL A 355 11.14 4.37 1.47
C VAL A 355 12.37 5.26 1.41
N VAL A 356 13.57 4.69 1.57
CA VAL A 356 14.83 5.42 1.44
C VAL A 356 14.95 6.01 0.03
N LEU A 357 14.52 5.26 -0.99
CA LEU A 357 14.50 5.74 -2.37
C LEU A 357 13.48 6.87 -2.58
N GLU A 358 12.27 6.76 -2.01
CA GLU A 358 11.25 7.81 -2.04
C GLU A 358 11.70 9.08 -1.28
N LEU A 359 12.36 8.94 -0.11
CA LEU A 359 12.92 10.06 0.68
C LEU A 359 14.08 10.78 -0.02
N LYS A 360 15.05 10.05 -0.57
CA LYS A 360 16.14 10.66 -1.37
C LYS A 360 15.61 11.39 -2.60
N LYS A 361 14.57 10.85 -3.25
CA LYS A 361 13.88 11.51 -4.38
C LYS A 361 13.12 12.78 -3.97
N LEU A 362 12.68 12.89 -2.72
CA LEU A 362 12.09 14.10 -2.14
C LEU A 362 13.14 15.16 -1.77
N GLY A 363 14.44 14.85 -1.86
CA GLY A 363 15.53 15.76 -1.49
C GLY A 363 15.97 15.67 -0.02
N VAL A 364 15.63 14.59 0.68
CA VAL A 364 16.12 14.36 2.05
C VAL A 364 17.56 13.82 2.00
N GLU A 365 18.52 14.72 2.18
CA GLU A 365 19.96 14.41 2.18
C GLU A 365 20.34 13.52 3.39
N ASP A 366 20.11 14.02 4.62
CA ASP A 366 20.47 13.33 5.86
C ASP A 366 19.32 12.48 6.41
N LEU A 367 19.35 11.19 6.06
CA LEU A 367 18.40 10.19 6.53
C LEU A 367 18.65 9.72 7.98
N VAL A 368 19.82 10.00 8.56
CA VAL A 368 20.16 9.59 9.94
C VAL A 368 19.54 10.54 10.95
N HIS A 369 19.53 11.84 10.62
CA HIS A 369 18.94 12.90 11.45
C HIS A 369 17.53 13.33 10.99
N PHE A 370 16.95 12.66 9.99
CA PHE A 370 15.55 12.87 9.60
C PHE A 370 14.61 12.59 10.78
N ASP A 371 13.58 13.43 10.94
CA ASP A 371 12.69 13.47 12.11
C ASP A 371 11.62 12.36 12.09
N PHE A 372 12.07 11.10 12.09
CA PHE A 372 11.22 9.94 12.29
C PHE A 372 10.64 9.95 13.71
N MET A 373 9.32 9.71 13.84
CA MET A 373 8.70 9.55 15.17
C MET A 373 9.27 8.36 15.96
N ASP A 374 9.70 7.30 15.26
CA ASP A 374 10.39 6.14 15.80
C ASP A 374 11.53 5.75 14.82
N PRO A 375 12.79 6.18 15.05
CA PRO A 375 13.91 5.95 14.13
C PRO A 375 14.25 4.46 13.90
N PRO A 376 14.44 4.00 12.65
CA PRO A 376 14.69 2.59 12.37
C PRO A 376 16.17 2.18 12.35
N GLU A 377 16.50 1.11 13.08
CA GLU A 377 17.82 0.46 13.04
C GLU A 377 18.17 -0.15 11.66
N THR A 378 17.17 -0.37 10.81
CA THR A 378 17.33 -1.08 9.52
C THR A 378 17.78 -0.17 8.36
N LEU A 379 17.90 1.14 8.59
CA LEU A 379 18.19 2.16 7.58
C LEU A 379 19.46 1.84 6.76
N MET A 380 20.57 1.50 7.45
CA MET A 380 21.85 1.19 6.79
C MET A 380 21.76 0.00 5.82
N ARG A 381 20.88 -0.98 6.08
CA ARG A 381 20.67 -2.11 5.16
C ARG A 381 19.85 -1.73 3.93
N ALA A 382 18.96 -0.75 4.05
CA ALA A 382 18.24 -0.21 2.90
C ALA A 382 19.17 0.63 2.01
N LEU A 383 20.04 1.46 2.60
CA LEU A 383 21.10 2.19 1.89
C LEU A 383 22.05 1.24 1.14
N GLU A 384 22.59 0.24 1.85
CA GLU A 384 23.46 -0.79 1.26
C GLU A 384 22.78 -1.54 0.09
N MET A 385 21.50 -1.90 0.24
CA MET A 385 20.74 -2.56 -0.82
C MET A 385 20.55 -1.65 -2.05
N LEU A 386 20.31 -0.35 -1.85
CA LEU A 386 20.12 0.60 -2.93
C LEU A 386 21.43 0.96 -3.66
N ASN A 387 22.55 1.04 -2.94
CA ASN A 387 23.88 1.18 -3.53
C ASN A 387 24.22 -0.04 -4.41
N TYR A 388 24.03 -1.28 -3.93
CA TYR A 388 24.22 -2.48 -4.78
C TYR A 388 23.30 -2.52 -6.01
N LEU A 389 22.09 -1.96 -5.93
CA LEU A 389 21.19 -1.83 -7.08
C LEU A 389 21.63 -0.71 -8.06
N GLY A 390 22.62 0.11 -7.70
CA GLY A 390 23.02 1.31 -8.42
C GLY A 390 21.99 2.44 -8.36
N ALA A 391 21.09 2.41 -7.39
CA ALA A 391 20.08 3.44 -7.16
C ALA A 391 20.63 4.62 -6.34
N LEU A 392 21.61 4.35 -5.49
CA LEU A 392 22.46 5.35 -4.85
C LEU A 392 23.90 5.16 -5.32
N ASP A 393 24.71 6.21 -5.27
CA ASP A 393 26.16 6.13 -5.40
C ASP A 393 26.84 5.81 -4.04
N ASP A 394 28.16 5.92 -3.98
CA ASP A 394 28.97 5.60 -2.79
C ASP A 394 28.96 6.73 -1.74
N ASP A 395 28.65 7.96 -2.13
CA ASP A 395 28.39 9.08 -1.23
C ASP A 395 26.96 9.02 -0.63
N GLY A 396 26.12 8.12 -1.16
CA GLY A 396 24.75 7.87 -0.72
C GLY A 396 23.71 8.76 -1.41
N GLU A 397 24.08 9.42 -2.51
CA GLU A 397 23.23 10.33 -3.28
C GLU A 397 22.47 9.64 -4.40
N LEU A 398 21.37 10.27 -4.84
CA LEU A 398 20.42 9.66 -5.76
C LEU A 398 20.96 9.61 -7.19
N SER A 399 21.30 8.40 -7.66
CA SER A 399 21.81 8.21 -9.01
C SER A 399 20.72 8.49 -10.08
N PRO A 400 21.10 8.74 -11.35
CA PRO A 400 20.13 8.84 -12.45
C PRO A 400 19.24 7.59 -12.57
N LEU A 401 19.79 6.41 -12.30
CA LEU A 401 19.03 5.16 -12.26
C LEU A 401 18.07 5.12 -11.07
N GLY A 402 18.51 5.53 -9.88
CA GLY A 402 17.66 5.65 -8.69
C GLY A 402 16.49 6.60 -8.91
N SER A 403 16.74 7.76 -9.53
CA SER A 403 15.71 8.74 -9.87
C SER A 403 14.63 8.16 -10.80
N ILE A 404 15.00 7.29 -11.75
CA ILE A 404 14.07 6.54 -12.62
C ILE A 404 13.37 5.42 -11.84
N MET A 405 14.08 4.70 -10.97
CA MET A 405 13.52 3.63 -10.14
C MET A 405 12.43 4.13 -9.18
N ALA A 406 12.58 5.35 -8.65
CA ALA A 406 11.64 5.99 -7.73
C ALA A 406 10.27 6.32 -8.36
N GLU A 407 10.24 6.59 -9.68
CA GLU A 407 8.99 6.87 -10.42
C GLU A 407 8.07 5.64 -10.48
N PHE A 408 8.64 4.44 -10.38
CA PHE A 408 7.87 3.20 -10.42
C PHE A 408 7.24 2.89 -9.05
N PRO A 409 5.93 2.61 -8.98
CA PRO A 409 5.28 2.07 -7.78
C PRO A 409 5.61 0.57 -7.64
N LEU A 410 6.88 0.25 -7.39
CA LEU A 410 7.46 -1.10 -7.31
C LEU A 410 8.50 -1.17 -6.19
N ASP A 411 8.86 -2.39 -5.79
CA ASP A 411 10.06 -2.58 -4.95
C ASP A 411 11.32 -2.25 -5.79
N PRO A 412 12.40 -1.67 -5.21
CA PRO A 412 13.63 -1.37 -5.93
C PRO A 412 14.21 -2.53 -6.76
N GLN A 413 14.11 -3.78 -6.32
CA GLN A 413 14.58 -4.94 -7.09
C GLN A 413 13.73 -5.15 -8.36
N LEU A 414 12.41 -4.99 -8.25
CA LEU A 414 11.48 -5.03 -9.39
C LEU A 414 11.66 -3.83 -10.34
N SER A 415 11.90 -2.62 -9.80
CA SER A 415 12.20 -1.43 -10.61
C SER A 415 13.49 -1.61 -11.40
N LYS A 416 14.57 -2.04 -10.75
CA LYS A 416 15.87 -2.32 -11.38
C LYS A 416 15.73 -3.37 -12.50
N MET A 417 15.07 -4.49 -12.21
CA MET A 417 14.79 -5.55 -13.18
C MET A 417 14.03 -5.02 -14.41
N LEU A 418 12.99 -4.21 -14.19
CA LEU A 418 12.19 -3.64 -15.28
C LEU A 418 13.00 -2.67 -16.15
N ILE A 419 13.84 -1.83 -15.55
CA ILE A 419 14.67 -0.89 -16.31
C ILE A 419 15.75 -1.63 -17.11
N ALA A 420 16.55 -2.48 -16.46
CA ALA A 420 17.65 -3.22 -17.10
C ALA A 420 17.19 -4.22 -18.19
N SER A 421 15.94 -4.68 -18.13
CA SER A 421 15.36 -5.54 -19.19
C SER A 421 15.31 -4.88 -20.58
N CYS A 422 15.43 -3.55 -20.66
CA CYS A 422 15.53 -2.81 -21.92
C CYS A 422 16.83 -3.12 -22.68
N ASP A 423 17.91 -3.44 -21.96
CA ASP A 423 19.23 -3.73 -22.51
C ASP A 423 19.32 -5.20 -22.97
N TYR A 424 18.67 -6.10 -22.25
CA TYR A 424 18.52 -7.51 -22.64
C TYR A 424 17.47 -7.75 -23.74
N ASN A 425 16.81 -6.71 -24.25
CA ASN A 425 15.77 -6.80 -25.29
C ASN A 425 14.60 -7.73 -24.92
N CYS A 426 14.25 -7.84 -23.65
CA CYS A 426 13.16 -8.69 -23.12
C CYS A 426 12.19 -7.93 -22.19
N SER A 427 12.21 -6.60 -22.28
CA SER A 427 11.41 -5.70 -21.45
C SER A 427 9.91 -5.89 -21.55
N ASN A 428 9.39 -6.36 -22.69
CA ASN A 428 7.97 -6.66 -22.84
C ASN A 428 7.57 -7.86 -21.95
N GLU A 429 8.43 -8.86 -21.83
CA GLU A 429 8.20 -10.07 -21.05
C GLU A 429 8.42 -9.80 -19.56
N ILE A 430 9.48 -9.07 -19.22
CA ILE A 430 9.76 -8.65 -17.84
C ILE A 430 8.65 -7.73 -17.31
N LEU A 431 8.11 -6.82 -18.12
CA LEU A 431 6.93 -6.02 -17.77
C LEU A 431 5.71 -6.88 -17.40
N THR A 432 5.51 -8.04 -18.04
CA THR A 432 4.49 -9.02 -17.64
C THR A 432 4.84 -9.68 -16.32
N ILE A 433 6.08 -10.17 -16.16
CA ILE A 433 6.52 -10.86 -14.94
C ILE A 433 6.40 -9.92 -13.73
N THR A 434 6.89 -8.68 -13.83
CA THR A 434 6.75 -7.64 -12.80
C THR A 434 5.30 -7.42 -12.39
N ALA A 435 4.38 -7.38 -13.36
CA ALA A 435 2.95 -7.20 -13.08
C ALA A 435 2.31 -8.42 -12.40
N MET A 436 2.70 -9.64 -12.80
CA MET A 436 2.26 -10.89 -12.17
C MET A 436 2.82 -11.07 -10.75
N LEU A 437 4.03 -10.59 -10.47
CA LEU A 437 4.64 -10.55 -9.12
C LEU A 437 4.03 -9.44 -8.23
N SER A 438 3.47 -8.39 -8.82
CA SER A 438 2.85 -7.27 -8.09
C SER A 438 1.43 -7.54 -7.59
N VAL A 439 0.87 -8.73 -7.83
CA VAL A 439 -0.48 -9.13 -7.41
C VAL A 439 -0.46 -10.41 -6.56
N PRO A 440 -1.52 -10.69 -5.78
CA PRO A 440 -1.67 -11.98 -5.12
C PRO A 440 -1.70 -13.13 -6.14
N GLN A 441 -1.16 -14.29 -5.77
CA GLN A 441 -0.93 -15.39 -6.71
C GLN A 441 -2.17 -15.78 -7.52
N CYS A 442 -1.95 -16.00 -8.82
CA CYS A 442 -3.01 -16.34 -9.76
C CYS A 442 -3.45 -17.81 -9.68
N PHE A 443 -2.60 -18.73 -9.21
CA PHE A 443 -2.94 -20.15 -9.11
C PHE A 443 -3.87 -20.45 -7.92
N ILE A 444 -5.02 -21.05 -8.18
CA ILE A 444 -5.95 -21.57 -7.18
C ILE A 444 -5.63 -23.06 -6.97
N ARG A 445 -5.53 -23.49 -5.71
CA ARG A 445 -5.28 -24.91 -5.38
C ARG A 445 -6.23 -25.41 -4.29
N PRO A 446 -7.50 -25.73 -4.63
CA PRO A 446 -8.50 -26.16 -3.65
C PRO A 446 -8.07 -27.47 -2.97
N PRO A 447 -8.30 -27.67 -1.66
CA PRO A 447 -7.90 -28.90 -0.97
C PRO A 447 -8.44 -30.19 -1.59
N GLU A 448 -9.67 -30.15 -2.10
CA GLU A 448 -10.38 -31.27 -2.73
C GLU A 448 -9.87 -31.57 -4.15
N ALA A 449 -9.36 -30.56 -4.86
CA ALA A 449 -8.99 -30.64 -6.28
C ALA A 449 -7.48 -30.44 -6.52
N ARG A 450 -6.63 -30.67 -5.51
CA ARG A 450 -5.18 -30.40 -5.57
C ARG A 450 -4.51 -30.98 -6.81
N LYS A 451 -4.76 -32.27 -7.11
CA LYS A 451 -4.15 -32.98 -8.25
C LYS A 451 -4.53 -32.33 -9.59
N ALA A 452 -5.81 -32.02 -9.79
CA ALA A 452 -6.30 -31.37 -11.01
C ALA A 452 -5.75 -29.94 -11.16
N ALA A 453 -5.62 -29.19 -10.06
CA ALA A 453 -4.99 -27.88 -10.06
C ALA A 453 -3.49 -27.93 -10.38
N ASP A 454 -2.77 -28.92 -9.85
CA ASP A 454 -1.35 -29.14 -10.14
C ASP A 454 -1.16 -29.58 -11.61
N GLU A 455 -1.97 -30.50 -12.11
CA GLU A 455 -1.99 -30.92 -13.53
C GLU A 455 -2.31 -29.73 -14.46
N ALA A 456 -3.27 -28.89 -14.11
CA ALA A 456 -3.59 -27.67 -14.86
C ALA A 456 -2.45 -26.64 -14.85
N LYS A 457 -1.75 -26.46 -13.72
CA LYS A 457 -0.54 -25.62 -13.65
C LYS A 457 0.56 -26.18 -14.55
N MET A 458 0.78 -27.49 -14.56
CA MET A 458 1.84 -28.12 -15.36
C MET A 458 1.65 -27.95 -16.87
N ARG A 459 0.42 -27.69 -17.37
CA ARG A 459 0.20 -27.34 -18.79
C ARG A 459 0.91 -26.06 -19.23
N TYR A 460 1.24 -25.16 -18.29
CA TYR A 460 1.94 -23.90 -18.55
C TYR A 460 3.35 -23.84 -17.98
N ALA A 461 3.81 -24.95 -17.36
CA ALA A 461 5.12 -25.04 -16.73
C ALA A 461 6.24 -24.77 -17.75
N HIS A 462 7.22 -23.97 -17.33
CA HIS A 462 8.44 -23.77 -18.08
C HIS A 462 9.61 -24.51 -17.41
N ILE A 463 10.43 -25.21 -18.21
CA ILE A 463 11.53 -26.06 -17.71
C ILE A 463 12.53 -25.29 -16.83
N ASP A 464 12.80 -24.03 -17.19
CA ASP A 464 13.71 -23.16 -16.43
C ASP A 464 13.06 -22.53 -15.17
N GLY A 465 11.75 -22.68 -14.94
CA GLY A 465 11.10 -22.36 -13.65
C GLY A 465 9.85 -21.45 -13.65
N ASP A 466 9.50 -20.99 -12.45
CA ASP A 466 8.22 -20.37 -12.11
C ASP A 466 8.00 -18.97 -12.72
N HIS A 467 9.04 -18.12 -12.84
CA HIS A 467 8.88 -16.77 -13.43
C HIS A 467 8.40 -16.83 -14.90
N LEU A 468 8.95 -17.79 -15.65
CA LEU A 468 8.55 -18.05 -17.04
C LEU A 468 7.21 -18.78 -17.12
N THR A 469 6.85 -19.56 -16.10
CA THR A 469 5.49 -20.12 -15.95
C THR A 469 4.44 -19.02 -15.74
N LEU A 470 4.74 -17.97 -14.96
CA LEU A 470 3.85 -16.81 -14.81
C LEU A 470 3.66 -16.06 -16.13
N LEU A 471 4.72 -15.91 -16.93
CA LEU A 471 4.68 -15.33 -18.28
C LEU A 471 3.77 -16.16 -19.21
N ASN A 472 3.96 -17.49 -19.22
CA ASN A 472 3.15 -18.42 -20.02
C ASN A 472 1.65 -18.32 -19.68
N VAL A 473 1.30 -18.30 -18.39
CA VAL A 473 -0.10 -18.20 -17.94
C VAL A 473 -0.72 -16.86 -18.34
N TYR A 474 0.01 -15.75 -18.25
CA TYR A 474 -0.50 -14.45 -18.70
C TYR A 474 -0.68 -14.39 -20.23
N HIS A 475 0.26 -14.96 -21.00
CA HIS A 475 0.10 -15.07 -22.45
C HIS A 475 -1.10 -15.94 -22.84
N ALA A 476 -1.28 -17.10 -22.19
CA ALA A 476 -2.42 -17.97 -22.44
C ALA A 476 -3.76 -17.29 -22.08
N PHE A 477 -3.84 -16.55 -20.98
CA PHE A 477 -5.01 -15.74 -20.61
C PHE A 477 -5.37 -14.71 -21.69
N LYS A 478 -4.36 -14.03 -22.25
CA LYS A 478 -4.57 -13.05 -23.34
C LYS A 478 -4.93 -13.69 -24.67
N GLN A 479 -4.37 -14.86 -24.98
CA GLN A 479 -4.71 -15.64 -26.19
C GLN A 479 -6.15 -16.17 -26.11
N ASN A 480 -6.63 -16.54 -24.93
CA ASN A 480 -8.02 -16.95 -24.68
C ASN A 480 -8.95 -15.75 -24.40
N HIS A 481 -8.63 -14.58 -24.97
CA HIS A 481 -9.46 -13.37 -24.95
C HIS A 481 -9.96 -12.93 -23.56
N GLU A 482 -9.16 -13.16 -22.52
CA GLU A 482 -9.50 -12.86 -21.12
C GLU A 482 -10.72 -13.63 -20.57
N ASP A 483 -11.03 -14.79 -21.12
CA ASP A 483 -12.21 -15.57 -20.74
C ASP A 483 -12.20 -16.03 -19.26
N VAL A 484 -13.33 -15.81 -18.61
CA VAL A 484 -13.60 -16.21 -17.22
C VAL A 484 -13.72 -17.73 -17.10
N GLN A 485 -14.31 -18.40 -18.10
CA GLN A 485 -14.47 -19.86 -18.08
C GLN A 485 -13.11 -20.55 -18.25
N TRP A 486 -12.28 -20.11 -19.19
CA TRP A 486 -10.89 -20.54 -19.31
C TRP A 486 -10.12 -20.38 -17.99
N CYS A 487 -10.30 -19.27 -17.27
CA CYS A 487 -9.70 -19.11 -15.94
C CYS A 487 -10.17 -20.17 -14.95
N TYR A 488 -11.47 -20.49 -14.90
CA TYR A 488 -12.02 -21.53 -14.04
C TYR A 488 -11.43 -22.92 -14.38
N ASP A 489 -11.44 -23.31 -15.66
CA ASP A 489 -10.99 -24.63 -16.14
C ASP A 489 -9.47 -24.84 -16.01
N ASN A 490 -8.70 -23.76 -15.83
CA ASN A 490 -7.26 -23.78 -15.61
C ASN A 490 -6.87 -23.46 -14.16
N PHE A 491 -7.82 -23.39 -13.23
CA PHE A 491 -7.59 -23.04 -11.82
C PHE A 491 -6.85 -21.69 -11.65
N ILE A 492 -7.15 -20.72 -12.52
CA ILE A 492 -6.60 -19.36 -12.49
C ILE A 492 -7.62 -18.40 -11.86
N ASN A 493 -7.14 -17.56 -10.93
CA ASN A 493 -7.92 -16.50 -10.33
C ASN A 493 -8.06 -15.32 -11.31
N TYR A 494 -9.19 -15.30 -12.02
CA TYR A 494 -9.57 -14.25 -12.98
C TYR A 494 -9.36 -12.82 -12.42
N ARG A 495 -9.73 -12.58 -11.16
CA ARG A 495 -9.57 -11.26 -10.53
C ARG A 495 -8.10 -10.87 -10.36
N ASN A 496 -7.25 -11.81 -9.95
CA ASN A 496 -5.82 -11.53 -9.74
C ASN A 496 -5.10 -11.31 -11.08
N ILE A 497 -5.39 -12.13 -12.10
CA ILE A 497 -4.76 -11.96 -13.42
C ILE A 497 -5.26 -10.72 -14.17
N LYS A 498 -6.53 -10.34 -14.00
CA LYS A 498 -7.04 -9.05 -14.53
C LYS A 498 -6.47 -7.84 -13.76
N ASN A 499 -6.20 -7.98 -12.47
CA ASN A 499 -5.44 -6.97 -11.74
C ASN A 499 -3.99 -6.85 -12.26
N ALA A 500 -3.32 -7.98 -12.56
CA ALA A 500 -1.98 -7.95 -13.16
C ALA A 500 -1.98 -7.24 -14.51
N ASP A 501 -3.02 -7.45 -15.32
CA ASP A 501 -3.21 -6.74 -16.58
C ASP A 501 -3.29 -5.21 -16.39
N ASN A 502 -4.06 -4.74 -15.42
CA ASN A 502 -4.16 -3.31 -15.08
C ASN A 502 -2.81 -2.74 -14.62
N VAL A 503 -2.08 -3.47 -13.76
CA VAL A 503 -0.72 -3.12 -13.32
C VAL A 503 0.22 -3.00 -14.52
N ARG A 504 0.22 -4.00 -15.41
CA ARG A 504 1.03 -4.03 -16.63
C ARG A 504 0.77 -2.80 -17.50
N LEU A 505 -0.50 -2.45 -17.73
CA LEU A 505 -0.90 -1.28 -18.52
C LEU A 505 -0.40 0.03 -17.92
N GLN A 506 -0.36 0.17 -16.59
CA GLN A 506 0.13 1.39 -15.94
C GLN A 506 1.65 1.47 -15.93
N LEU A 507 2.34 0.38 -15.59
CA LEU A 507 3.79 0.29 -15.72
C LEU A 507 4.24 0.58 -17.16
N SER A 508 3.48 0.11 -18.16
CA SER A 508 3.76 0.39 -19.59
C SER A 508 3.69 1.88 -19.93
N ARG A 509 2.75 2.62 -19.33
CA ARG A 509 2.62 4.09 -19.49
C ARG A 509 3.74 4.85 -18.79
N ILE A 510 4.23 4.34 -17.66
CA ILE A 510 5.39 4.91 -16.95
C ILE A 510 6.66 4.69 -17.79
N MET A 511 6.86 3.49 -18.35
CA MET A 511 7.95 3.21 -19.28
C MET A 511 7.92 4.15 -20.49
N ASP A 512 6.76 4.32 -21.14
CA ASP A 512 6.61 5.24 -22.28
C ASP A 512 6.94 6.70 -21.90
N ARG A 513 6.50 7.17 -20.73
CA ARG A 513 6.80 8.52 -20.20
C ARG A 513 8.29 8.71 -19.94
N LEU A 514 8.98 7.69 -19.46
CA LEU A 514 10.41 7.71 -19.13
C LEU A 514 11.31 7.36 -20.33
N GLY A 515 10.73 7.17 -21.53
CA GLY A 515 11.48 6.83 -22.75
C GLY A 515 12.04 5.41 -22.80
N LEU A 516 11.60 4.52 -21.89
CA LEU A 516 12.08 3.14 -21.80
C LEU A 516 11.44 2.27 -22.89
N LYS A 517 12.26 1.85 -23.86
CA LYS A 517 11.81 1.13 -25.06
C LYS A 517 11.32 -0.27 -24.72
N ARG A 518 10.02 -0.52 -24.90
CA ARG A 518 9.43 -1.88 -24.91
C ARG A 518 9.93 -2.67 -26.11
N LYS A 519 10.88 -3.57 -25.88
CA LYS A 519 11.41 -4.56 -26.82
C LYS A 519 11.06 -5.98 -26.37
N SER A 520 10.98 -6.89 -27.34
CA SER A 520 10.94 -8.34 -27.17
C SER A 520 11.95 -8.96 -28.12
N THR A 521 12.58 -10.06 -27.72
CA THR A 521 13.47 -10.87 -28.57
C THR A 521 12.60 -11.80 -29.43
N GLU A 522 13.04 -12.20 -30.63
CA GLU A 522 12.27 -13.17 -31.42
C GLU A 522 12.14 -14.50 -30.66
N PHE A 523 10.91 -15.02 -30.55
CA PHE A 523 10.61 -16.23 -29.77
C PHE A 523 11.36 -17.49 -30.25
N THR A 524 11.71 -17.54 -31.53
CA THR A 524 12.51 -18.62 -32.15
C THR A 524 13.98 -18.60 -31.71
N SER A 525 14.46 -17.48 -31.17
CA SER A 525 15.85 -17.31 -30.75
C SER A 525 16.15 -18.07 -29.46
N ARG A 526 17.30 -18.74 -29.44
CA ARG A 526 17.88 -19.38 -28.24
C ARG A 526 18.10 -18.37 -27.10
N ASP A 527 18.23 -17.10 -27.43
CA ASP A 527 18.45 -16.03 -26.45
C ASP A 527 17.15 -15.54 -25.78
N TYR A 528 15.95 -15.88 -26.29
CA TYR A 528 14.68 -15.36 -25.75
C TYR A 528 14.54 -15.60 -24.24
N TYR A 529 14.53 -16.86 -23.81
CA TYR A 529 14.44 -17.22 -22.39
C TYR A 529 15.72 -16.88 -21.60
N THR A 530 16.88 -16.91 -22.27
CA THR A 530 18.17 -16.56 -21.68
C THR A 530 18.23 -15.09 -21.27
N ASN A 531 17.70 -14.19 -22.11
CA ASN A 531 17.65 -12.75 -21.88
C ASN A 531 16.67 -12.41 -20.76
N ILE A 532 15.50 -13.05 -20.71
CA ILE A 532 14.56 -12.90 -19.59
C ILE A 532 15.24 -13.30 -18.27
N ARG A 533 15.94 -14.44 -18.22
CA ARG A 533 16.65 -14.89 -17.01
C ARG A 533 17.79 -13.97 -16.58
N LYS A 534 18.58 -13.43 -17.51
CA LYS A 534 19.60 -12.39 -17.22
C LYS A 534 18.95 -11.12 -16.63
N ALA A 535 17.79 -10.70 -17.16
CA ALA A 535 17.06 -9.57 -16.62
C ALA A 535 16.54 -9.84 -15.19
N LEU A 536 16.03 -11.05 -14.89
CA LEU A 536 15.68 -11.43 -13.51
C LEU A 536 16.88 -11.25 -12.55
N VAL A 537 18.07 -11.73 -12.95
CA VAL A 537 19.31 -11.58 -12.16
C VAL A 537 19.60 -10.11 -11.87
N SER A 538 19.39 -9.19 -12.82
CA SER A 538 19.73 -7.76 -12.62
C SER A 538 18.99 -7.07 -11.46
N GLY A 539 17.81 -7.57 -11.06
CA GLY A 539 17.10 -7.09 -9.86
C GLY A 539 17.26 -8.00 -8.64
N PHE A 540 17.26 -9.32 -8.85
CA PHE A 540 17.20 -10.33 -7.80
C PHE A 540 18.53 -11.06 -7.54
N PHE A 541 19.68 -10.49 -7.95
CA PHE A 541 21.00 -11.07 -7.68
C PHE A 541 21.31 -11.26 -6.17
N MET A 542 20.62 -10.56 -5.29
CA MET A 542 20.70 -10.76 -3.83
C MET A 542 19.87 -11.97 -3.33
N GLN A 543 18.90 -12.43 -4.12
CA GLN A 543 17.96 -13.51 -3.78
C GLN A 543 18.30 -14.79 -4.56
N VAL A 544 19.49 -15.32 -4.30
CA VAL A 544 20.06 -16.50 -4.97
C VAL A 544 20.42 -17.57 -3.94
N ALA A 545 20.22 -18.83 -4.29
CA ALA A 545 20.65 -19.98 -3.50
C ALA A 545 21.39 -21.03 -4.34
N HIS A 546 22.35 -21.70 -3.71
CA HIS A 546 23.21 -22.73 -4.26
C HIS A 546 22.81 -24.12 -3.74
N LEU A 547 22.86 -25.15 -4.60
CA LEU A 547 22.57 -26.53 -4.21
C LEU A 547 23.77 -27.18 -3.51
N GLU A 548 23.59 -27.55 -2.24
CA GLU A 548 24.59 -28.28 -1.46
C GLU A 548 24.49 -29.80 -1.73
N ARG A 549 25.60 -30.53 -1.51
CA ARG A 549 25.69 -31.99 -1.74
C ARG A 549 24.65 -32.84 -0.99
N ASN A 550 24.10 -32.33 0.11
CA ASN A 550 23.04 -32.97 0.88
C ASN A 550 21.64 -32.83 0.23
N GLY A 551 21.53 -32.13 -0.91
CA GLY A 551 20.28 -31.89 -1.64
C GLY A 551 19.40 -30.79 -1.05
N SER A 552 19.88 -30.02 -0.06
CA SER A 552 19.30 -28.75 0.37
C SER A 552 19.97 -27.58 -0.35
N TYR A 553 19.37 -26.40 -0.30
CA TYR A 553 19.94 -25.18 -0.86
C TYR A 553 20.46 -24.27 0.25
N LEU A 554 21.49 -23.50 -0.04
CA LEU A 554 22.08 -22.50 0.85
C LEU A 554 21.96 -21.11 0.21
N THR A 555 21.36 -20.13 0.90
CA THR A 555 21.27 -18.76 0.37
C THR A 555 22.63 -18.07 0.32
N VAL A 556 22.87 -17.30 -0.74
CA VAL A 556 24.09 -16.52 -0.95
C VAL A 556 24.24 -15.45 0.14
N LYS A 557 25.48 -15.29 0.64
CA LYS A 557 25.89 -14.45 1.80
C LYS A 557 25.24 -14.77 3.15
N ASP A 558 23.93 -14.98 3.22
CA ASP A 558 23.20 -15.20 4.49
C ASP A 558 23.27 -16.63 5.04
N ASN A 559 23.75 -17.59 4.23
CA ASN A 559 23.95 -19.00 4.57
C ASN A 559 22.71 -19.68 5.20
N GLN A 560 21.51 -19.31 4.76
CA GLN A 560 20.27 -19.93 5.24
C GLN A 560 20.00 -21.24 4.49
N VAL A 561 19.81 -22.33 5.24
CA VAL A 561 19.42 -23.62 4.66
C VAL A 561 17.94 -23.57 4.29
N VAL A 562 17.65 -23.80 3.00
CA VAL A 562 16.30 -23.72 2.40
C VAL A 562 16.02 -24.92 1.49
N GLN A 563 14.74 -25.11 1.17
CA GLN A 563 14.28 -26.08 0.18
C GLN A 563 13.43 -25.39 -0.89
N LEU A 564 13.34 -25.96 -2.10
CA LEU A 564 12.38 -25.46 -3.09
C LEU A 564 10.96 -25.63 -2.55
N HIS A 565 10.14 -24.57 -2.61
CA HIS A 565 8.76 -24.64 -2.16
C HIS A 565 7.97 -25.67 -3.00
N PRO A 566 7.14 -26.55 -2.41
CA PRO A 566 6.42 -27.61 -3.12
C PRO A 566 5.41 -27.15 -4.19
N SER A 567 5.29 -25.84 -4.45
CA SER A 567 4.51 -25.28 -5.55
C SER A 567 5.34 -24.93 -6.79
N THR A 568 6.66 -25.14 -6.79
CA THR A 568 7.50 -24.89 -7.96
C THR A 568 7.15 -25.87 -9.08
N VAL A 569 7.35 -25.47 -10.34
CA VAL A 569 7.21 -26.37 -11.51
C VAL A 569 8.48 -27.16 -11.82
N LEU A 570 9.60 -26.85 -11.16
CA LEU A 570 10.88 -27.52 -11.40
C LEU A 570 10.79 -29.00 -11.00
N ASP A 571 10.99 -29.87 -11.98
CA ASP A 571 11.04 -31.34 -11.85
C ASP A 571 12.43 -31.86 -11.42
N HIS A 572 13.45 -31.02 -11.60
CA HIS A 572 14.84 -31.25 -11.21
C HIS A 572 15.31 -30.23 -10.16
N LYS A 573 16.56 -30.36 -9.70
CA LYS A 573 17.22 -29.41 -8.81
C LYS A 573 18.37 -28.73 -9.57
N PRO A 574 18.18 -27.48 -10.06
CA PRO A 574 19.29 -26.72 -10.64
C PRO A 574 20.37 -26.46 -9.58
N GLU A 575 21.62 -26.32 -10.01
CA GLU A 575 22.73 -26.03 -9.09
C GLU A 575 22.64 -24.60 -8.50
N TRP A 576 22.15 -23.66 -9.30
CA TRP A 576 22.02 -22.25 -8.97
C TRP A 576 20.62 -21.75 -9.28
N VAL A 577 20.04 -21.05 -8.31
CA VAL A 577 18.59 -20.84 -8.30
C VAL A 577 18.29 -19.44 -7.76
N LEU A 578 17.51 -18.67 -8.53
CA LEU A 578 17.01 -17.34 -8.16
C LEU A 578 15.58 -17.48 -7.65
N TYR A 579 15.24 -16.78 -6.57
CA TYR A 579 13.89 -16.79 -5.97
C TYR A 579 13.35 -15.38 -5.76
N ASN A 580 12.03 -15.25 -5.58
CA ASN A 580 11.34 -13.98 -5.29
C ASN A 580 10.77 -13.92 -3.85
N GLU A 581 10.38 -15.06 -3.28
CA GLU A 581 9.81 -15.14 -1.92
C GLU A 581 10.61 -16.12 -1.04
N PHE A 582 11.02 -15.68 0.15
CA PHE A 582 11.46 -16.57 1.23
C PHE A 582 10.27 -16.84 2.16
N VAL A 583 9.99 -18.11 2.44
CA VAL A 583 8.82 -18.56 3.19
C VAL A 583 9.27 -19.32 4.43
N LEU A 584 9.12 -18.68 5.59
CA LEU A 584 9.48 -19.24 6.90
C LEU A 584 8.31 -20.08 7.45
N THR A 585 8.55 -21.38 7.67
CA THR A 585 7.60 -22.32 8.31
C THR A 585 8.36 -23.26 9.26
N SER A 586 7.88 -24.49 9.51
CA SER A 586 8.67 -25.54 10.16
C SER A 586 9.90 -25.96 9.36
N LYS A 587 9.92 -25.65 8.05
CA LYS A 587 11.11 -25.63 7.19
C LYS A 587 11.15 -24.30 6.44
N ASN A 588 12.34 -23.82 6.12
CA ASN A 588 12.51 -22.66 5.27
C ASN A 588 12.38 -23.07 3.80
N TYR A 589 11.54 -22.37 3.04
CA TYR A 589 11.38 -22.60 1.61
C TYR A 589 11.67 -21.33 0.81
N ILE A 590 12.18 -21.50 -0.40
CA ILE A 590 12.23 -20.44 -1.42
C ILE A 590 11.19 -20.71 -2.50
N ARG A 591 10.48 -19.66 -2.93
CA ARG A 591 9.28 -19.75 -3.77
C ARG A 591 9.35 -18.79 -4.96
N THR A 592 8.70 -19.21 -6.04
CA THR A 592 8.81 -18.62 -7.37
C THR A 592 10.26 -18.66 -7.82
N VAL A 593 10.71 -19.86 -8.21
CA VAL A 593 12.12 -20.19 -8.39
C VAL A 593 12.46 -20.32 -9.87
N THR A 594 13.66 -19.91 -10.29
CA THR A 594 14.15 -20.02 -11.67
C THR A 594 15.62 -20.38 -11.72
N ASP A 595 15.98 -21.30 -12.63
CA ASP A 595 17.35 -21.70 -12.92
C ASP A 595 18.16 -20.53 -13.49
N VAL A 596 19.34 -20.26 -12.90
CA VAL A 596 20.23 -19.18 -13.32
C VAL A 596 21.67 -19.65 -13.39
N LYS A 597 22.44 -19.11 -14.34
CA LYS A 597 23.85 -19.50 -14.48
C LYS A 597 24.77 -18.63 -13.62
N PRO A 598 25.75 -19.22 -12.90
CA PRO A 598 26.65 -18.49 -12.02
C PRO A 598 27.53 -17.46 -12.75
N GLU A 599 27.85 -17.64 -14.04
CA GLU A 599 28.55 -16.63 -14.83
C GLU A 599 27.76 -15.32 -14.96
N TRP A 600 26.43 -15.36 -14.86
CA TRP A 600 25.59 -14.16 -14.93
C TRP A 600 25.69 -13.35 -13.63
N LEU A 601 25.80 -14.02 -12.49
CA LEU A 601 25.97 -13.37 -11.19
C LEU A 601 27.24 -12.51 -11.17
N LEU A 602 28.37 -13.10 -11.57
CA LEU A 602 29.68 -12.44 -11.66
C LEU A 602 29.74 -11.30 -12.67
N ARG A 603 28.94 -11.36 -13.75
CA ARG A 603 28.94 -10.34 -14.83
C ARG A 603 27.93 -9.22 -14.62
N ILE A 604 26.81 -9.47 -13.94
CA ILE A 604 25.70 -8.54 -13.79
C ILE A 604 25.76 -7.77 -12.46
N ALA A 605 26.30 -8.40 -11.40
CA ALA A 605 26.43 -7.79 -10.08
C ALA A 605 27.83 -8.06 -9.47
N PRO A 606 28.93 -7.63 -10.13
CA PRO A 606 30.28 -7.91 -9.67
C PRO A 606 30.54 -7.44 -8.25
N ASP A 607 30.07 -6.25 -7.88
CA ASP A 607 30.30 -5.62 -6.57
C ASP A 607 29.61 -6.39 -5.43
N TYR A 608 28.45 -6.98 -5.71
CA TYR A 608 27.80 -7.88 -4.74
C TYR A 608 28.47 -9.25 -4.68
N TYR A 609 29.00 -9.75 -5.79
CA TYR A 609 29.70 -11.03 -5.87
C TYR A 609 31.23 -10.93 -5.72
N ASP A 610 31.73 -9.84 -5.13
CA ASP A 610 33.14 -9.69 -4.78
C ASP A 610 33.62 -10.85 -3.89
N MET A 611 34.69 -11.52 -4.31
CA MET A 611 35.26 -12.68 -3.65
C MET A 611 36.06 -12.33 -2.40
N GLU A 612 36.52 -11.10 -2.22
CA GLU A 612 37.23 -10.71 -0.99
C GLU A 612 36.25 -10.73 0.19
N ASN A 613 35.08 -10.11 0.00
CA ASN A 613 34.02 -10.02 1.02
C ASN A 613 33.03 -11.20 1.04
N PHE A 614 33.11 -12.15 0.09
CA PHE A 614 32.19 -13.30 0.05
C PHE A 614 32.45 -14.32 1.18
N PRO A 615 31.43 -14.77 1.94
CA PRO A 615 31.60 -15.77 2.99
C PRO A 615 32.13 -17.13 2.50
N VAL A 616 32.92 -17.83 3.32
CA VAL A 616 33.52 -19.12 2.95
C VAL A 616 32.48 -20.24 2.95
N CYS A 617 32.03 -20.65 1.77
CA CYS A 617 31.09 -21.77 1.55
C CYS A 617 31.38 -22.51 0.22
N GLU A 618 30.62 -23.57 -0.10
CA GLU A 618 30.79 -24.30 -1.38
C GLU A 618 30.50 -23.41 -2.59
N ALA A 619 29.46 -22.56 -2.49
CA ALA A 619 29.11 -21.55 -3.48
C ALA A 619 30.29 -20.62 -3.84
N LYS A 620 31.06 -20.14 -2.84
CA LYS A 620 32.27 -19.32 -3.07
C LYS A 620 33.30 -20.07 -3.91
N ARG A 621 33.63 -21.31 -3.53
CA ARG A 621 34.62 -22.13 -4.23
C ARG A 621 34.24 -22.38 -5.67
N HIS A 622 32.95 -22.57 -5.95
CA HIS A 622 32.47 -22.75 -7.31
C HIS A 622 32.58 -21.46 -8.14
N LEU A 623 32.16 -20.32 -7.58
CA LEU A 623 32.28 -19.02 -8.25
C LEU A 623 33.75 -18.62 -8.49
N GLU A 624 34.67 -18.92 -7.58
CA GLU A 624 36.12 -18.71 -7.79
C GLU A 624 36.65 -19.54 -8.98
N GLN A 625 36.25 -20.81 -9.11
CA GLN A 625 36.63 -21.65 -10.24
C GLN A 625 36.10 -21.11 -11.57
N ILE A 626 34.86 -20.61 -11.57
CA ILE A 626 34.23 -19.99 -12.74
C ILE A 626 34.92 -18.68 -13.10
N SER A 627 35.22 -17.83 -12.12
CA SER A 627 35.95 -16.57 -12.34
C SER A 627 37.30 -16.80 -13.02
N ARG A 628 38.10 -17.78 -12.53
CA ARG A 628 39.37 -18.19 -13.16
C ARG A 628 39.19 -18.71 -14.60
N ARG A 629 38.11 -19.45 -14.88
CA ARG A 629 37.76 -19.92 -16.25
C ARG A 629 37.33 -18.77 -17.17
N LEU A 630 36.67 -17.75 -16.64
CA LEU A 630 36.25 -16.57 -17.41
C LEU A 630 37.47 -15.70 -17.76
N GLN A 631 38.36 -15.45 -16.79
CA GLN A 631 39.61 -14.73 -17.02
C GLN A 631 40.50 -15.43 -18.06
N SER A 632 40.75 -16.74 -17.91
CA SER A 632 41.59 -17.50 -18.86
C SER A 632 41.02 -17.53 -20.28
N ARG A 633 39.68 -17.53 -20.45
CA ARG A 633 39.04 -17.37 -21.77
C ARG A 633 39.25 -15.97 -22.36
N GLN A 634 39.10 -14.90 -21.58
CA GLN A 634 39.36 -13.53 -22.06
C GLN A 634 40.82 -13.35 -22.51
N TYR A 635 41.79 -13.94 -21.80
CA TYR A 635 43.19 -13.96 -22.24
C TYR A 635 43.42 -14.78 -23.53
N SER A 636 42.52 -15.70 -23.88
CA SER A 636 42.61 -16.54 -25.09
C SER A 636 41.89 -15.94 -26.30
N GLU A 637 40.90 -15.07 -26.09
CA GLU A 637 40.16 -14.35 -27.13
C GLU A 637 40.77 -12.97 -27.46
N GLY A 638 41.81 -12.56 -26.73
CA GLY A 638 42.53 -11.28 -26.88
C GLY A 638 43.84 -11.34 -27.68
N PHE A 639 44.03 -12.37 -28.51
CA PHE A 639 45.21 -12.58 -29.38
C PHE A 639 44.78 -12.99 -30.80
#